data_AF-A0A5C5VWT0-F1
#
_entry.id   AF-A0A5C5VWT0-F1
#
_cell.length_a   1.000
_cell.length_b   1.000
_cell.length_c   1.000
_cell.angle_alpha   90.00
_cell.angle_beta   90.00
_cell.angle_gamma   90.00
#
_symmetry.space_group_name_H-M   'P 1'
#
loop_
_entity.id
_entity.type
_entity.pdbx_description
1 polymer ?
#
loop_
_entity_poly.entity_id
_entity_poly.type
_entity_poly.pdbx_seq_one_letter_code
_entity_poly.pdbx_strand_id
1 'polypeptide(L)'
;MIERFPNLWCTRIAASILLLLFGPVVLFASTPAKETSSTSSTFEIQGVVLDSGIVGPSAELPGKTVRLIAVEGASERFREIERATTDESGRFLFQVSRAPTENHLNRLSYLVLAILPEGGIGEARVRESTRSDNLTVRVSRKTATLRGRVKDHEGFPVAEATIRYNVLSGESLEGLPKTTTNENGLFLLPRLPAVDGTRGQPGAITLCLEHPGFPRTFVPIRKCPDIRTINLHPGCILTGSVVLSENASLESLEVAAIRNDPIPDGTTQHQDVHTLTDASGHFQMIVPPGRYHVQLNEDEEWVAPALMNIQCPAGTSKSLPPLVAGRGGWIEGRVVDSSTGTPVAKSADNAPMQIGLIGPHRPGGNPRRPVPLCTVDSRGNFRLRVSPGDQFPYLIHPDGERTVWNTREQPPVSVFDGKRSEIDLVFRPSRTPEELLDETMTFIGQLPVDPEERTLRILKRLRQYDFLTHEADAWAALLRELILIGTPAVPRICEELEATDHQRMMRRLVFVLRAINDPNCVPVLIRTLPKTLQHRISTSELIVEDRDLLDFMACRDCSNESIRSTFQLAPPVQEVLVALETITQHSEGSHCLDSLRLTSDADANAFAKARFATVATRWANWWNTHSDRFSVEPSNRKVLMSPTRAIDIESVAVDGNLPREILSPDTESGDLYRSLWLTPLTSTNGKGCFIDLDTRCVFSAPEDLIHNESTQDALIQWGRDHGADIVCMLTTTADGREVPSLRLIDSQAWEIATPADQMARWINVGQLPTGRRIDKFLHSRGSESSSLATKANSNFLYFTREKGLGVITLKHVPTRDAQIDDGHPMRIGFDLEVIYR
;
A
#
# COMPACT_ATOMS: atom_id res chain seq x y z
N MET A 1 -68.42 -45.17 -43.12
CA MET A 1 -68.46 -45.83 -41.79
C MET A 1 -67.88 -44.83 -40.78
N ILE A 2 -68.56 -43.77 -40.28
CA ILE A 2 -69.97 -43.58 -39.91
C ILE A 2 -70.36 -44.73 -38.97
N GLU A 3 -70.51 -44.60 -37.65
CA GLU A 3 -71.43 -43.80 -36.81
C GLU A 3 -71.12 -44.24 -35.34
N ARG A 4 -71.26 -43.51 -34.21
CA ARG A 4 -72.44 -42.81 -33.67
C ARG A 4 -72.07 -41.99 -32.41
N PHE A 5 -72.38 -40.69 -32.50
CA PHE A 5 -72.78 -39.63 -31.55
C PHE A 5 -73.56 -40.02 -30.26
N PRO A 6 -73.94 -39.07 -29.34
CA PRO A 6 -73.67 -37.62 -29.27
C PRO A 6 -73.35 -37.01 -27.87
N ASN A 7 -72.89 -35.74 -27.93
CA ASN A 7 -73.00 -34.68 -26.91
C ASN A 7 -74.43 -34.10 -26.78
N LEU A 8 -74.81 -33.60 -25.58
CA LEU A 8 -75.57 -32.35 -25.32
C LEU A 8 -75.79 -32.26 -23.78
N TRP A 9 -75.06 -31.38 -23.10
CA TRP A 9 -75.48 -30.02 -22.69
C TRP A 9 -76.44 -29.96 -21.49
N CYS A 10 -75.95 -29.27 -20.47
CA CYS A 10 -76.68 -28.38 -19.56
C CYS A 10 -77.67 -29.00 -18.56
N THR A 11 -77.14 -29.26 -17.36
CA THR A 11 -77.79 -28.75 -16.13
C THR A 11 -76.71 -28.22 -15.18
N ARG A 12 -76.44 -26.93 -15.34
CA ARG A 12 -75.77 -26.07 -14.35
C ARG A 12 -76.74 -25.83 -13.18
N ILE A 13 -76.16 -25.37 -12.06
CA ILE A 13 -76.80 -24.75 -10.88
C ILE A 13 -77.14 -25.74 -9.75
N ALA A 14 -76.12 -26.13 -8.97
CA ALA A 14 -76.29 -26.45 -7.53
C ALA A 14 -74.98 -26.65 -6.74
N ALA A 15 -73.81 -26.79 -7.38
CA ALA A 15 -72.59 -27.23 -6.67
C ALA A 15 -71.42 -26.23 -6.68
N SER A 16 -71.67 -24.91 -6.78
CA SER A 16 -70.61 -23.89 -6.92
C SER A 16 -70.50 -22.87 -5.77
N ILE A 17 -70.99 -23.15 -4.56
CA ILE A 17 -70.91 -22.17 -3.44
C ILE A 17 -70.20 -22.68 -2.16
N LEU A 18 -69.65 -23.91 -2.10
CA LEU A 18 -69.00 -24.41 -0.87
C LEU A 18 -67.54 -24.87 -0.99
N LEU A 19 -66.82 -24.48 -2.05
CA LEU A 19 -65.44 -24.92 -2.32
C LEU A 19 -64.50 -23.73 -2.66
N LEU A 20 -64.69 -22.59 -1.98
CA LEU A 20 -63.85 -21.39 -2.09
C LEU A 20 -63.22 -20.93 -0.76
N LEU A 21 -63.19 -21.76 0.28
CA LEU A 21 -62.62 -21.39 1.59
C LEU A 21 -61.46 -22.26 2.12
N PHE A 22 -61.02 -23.29 1.39
CA PHE A 22 -59.83 -24.05 1.79
C PHE A 22 -58.98 -24.39 0.56
N GLY A 23 -57.87 -23.66 0.38
CA GLY A 23 -56.86 -23.95 -0.65
C GLY A 23 -56.07 -25.24 -0.33
N PRO A 24 -55.41 -25.83 -1.33
CA PRO A 24 -54.64 -27.05 -1.13
C PRO A 24 -53.35 -26.75 -0.36
N VAL A 25 -53.20 -27.39 0.80
CA VAL A 25 -51.92 -27.49 1.51
C VAL A 25 -51.02 -28.43 0.70
N VAL A 26 -50.06 -27.85 -0.02
CA VAL A 26 -48.94 -28.59 -0.63
C VAL A 26 -47.89 -28.80 0.45
N LEU A 27 -47.86 -30.01 1.03
CA LEU A 27 -46.77 -30.46 1.90
C LEU A 27 -45.55 -30.78 1.04
N PHE A 28 -44.56 -29.87 1.02
CA PHE A 28 -43.21 -30.20 0.58
C PHE A 28 -42.54 -31.05 1.66
N ALA A 29 -42.46 -32.36 1.44
CA ALA A 29 -41.56 -33.21 2.19
C ALA A 29 -40.12 -32.94 1.72
N SER A 30 -39.30 -32.31 2.57
CA SER A 30 -37.86 -32.27 2.36
C SER A 30 -37.30 -33.69 2.52
N THR A 31 -36.76 -34.25 1.45
CA THR A 31 -35.90 -35.42 1.56
C THR A 31 -34.64 -35.02 2.35
N PRO A 32 -34.36 -35.64 3.52
CA PRO A 32 -33.13 -35.36 4.24
C PRO A 32 -31.94 -35.75 3.35
N ALA A 33 -31.00 -34.82 3.22
CA ALA A 33 -29.73 -35.09 2.57
C ALA A 33 -29.10 -36.30 3.28
N LYS A 34 -28.82 -37.34 2.51
CA LYS A 34 -28.14 -38.55 2.98
C LYS A 34 -26.71 -38.13 3.32
N GLU A 35 -26.47 -37.78 4.59
CA GLU A 35 -25.13 -37.58 5.13
C GLU A 35 -24.31 -38.82 4.83
N THR A 36 -23.39 -38.68 3.89
CA THR A 36 -22.36 -39.68 3.68
C THR A 36 -21.50 -39.65 4.94
N SER A 37 -21.42 -40.78 5.65
CA SER A 37 -20.57 -40.94 6.82
C SER A 37 -19.12 -40.76 6.40
N SER A 38 -18.65 -39.52 6.32
CA SER A 38 -17.24 -39.21 6.14
C SER A 38 -16.54 -39.75 7.38
N THR A 39 -15.66 -40.73 7.21
CA THR A 39 -14.69 -41.10 8.23
C THR A 39 -14.01 -39.81 8.68
N SER A 40 -14.32 -39.38 9.90
CA SER A 40 -13.82 -38.14 10.50
C SER A 40 -12.29 -38.14 10.48
N SER A 41 -11.68 -37.59 9.44
CA SER A 41 -10.24 -37.43 9.39
C SER A 41 -9.84 -36.35 10.39
N THR A 42 -9.22 -36.76 11.50
CA THR A 42 -8.61 -35.84 12.45
C THR A 42 -7.47 -35.09 11.77
N PHE A 43 -7.43 -33.76 11.93
CA PHE A 43 -6.34 -32.92 11.44
C PHE A 43 -5.35 -32.67 12.58
N GLU A 44 -4.07 -32.97 12.36
CA GLU A 44 -3.03 -32.84 13.36
C GLU A 44 -2.30 -31.50 13.22
N ILE A 45 -2.16 -30.79 14.34
CA ILE A 45 -1.38 -29.57 14.46
C ILE A 45 -0.25 -29.83 15.44
N GLN A 46 0.97 -29.90 14.95
CA GLN A 46 2.15 -30.16 15.77
C GLN A 46 3.25 -29.14 15.53
N GLY A 47 4.10 -28.98 16.52
CA GLY A 47 5.17 -28.01 16.44
C GLY A 47 6.11 -28.03 17.63
N VAL A 48 6.96 -27.01 17.70
CA VAL A 48 7.94 -26.81 18.75
C VAL A 48 7.89 -25.36 19.26
N VAL A 49 8.04 -25.19 20.57
CA VAL A 49 8.18 -23.89 21.21
C VAL A 49 9.66 -23.61 21.46
N LEU A 50 10.15 -22.50 20.91
CA LEU A 50 11.56 -22.09 20.99
C LEU A 50 11.71 -20.74 21.68
N ASP A 51 12.80 -20.57 22.42
CA ASP A 51 13.27 -19.28 22.91
C ASP A 51 13.82 -18.45 21.74
N SER A 52 13.31 -17.24 21.55
CA SER A 52 13.80 -16.36 20.48
C SER A 52 15.22 -15.84 20.72
N GLY A 53 15.70 -15.84 21.97
CA GLY A 53 17.03 -15.34 22.34
C GLY A 53 18.15 -16.37 22.25
N ILE A 54 17.85 -17.63 21.96
CA ILE A 54 18.81 -18.74 21.93
C ILE A 54 18.78 -19.38 20.52
N VAL A 55 19.94 -19.72 19.99
CA VAL A 55 20.08 -20.45 18.72
C VAL A 55 20.50 -21.89 19.02
N GLY A 56 19.90 -22.87 18.30
CA GLY A 56 20.21 -24.30 18.42
C GLY A 56 19.26 -25.07 19.35
N PRO A 57 19.55 -26.36 19.64
CA PRO A 57 18.66 -27.23 20.43
C PRO A 57 18.32 -26.71 21.83
N SER A 58 19.24 -25.96 22.44
CA SER A 58 19.01 -25.31 23.74
C SER A 58 17.92 -24.22 23.72
N ALA A 59 17.40 -23.87 22.54
CA ALA A 59 16.26 -22.98 22.41
C ALA A 59 14.93 -23.67 22.75
N GLU A 60 14.85 -25.00 22.74
CA GLU A 60 13.61 -25.73 23.04
C GLU A 60 13.11 -25.43 24.46
N LEU A 61 11.80 -25.16 24.59
CA LEU A 61 11.17 -24.79 25.86
C LEU A 61 10.26 -25.92 26.37
N PRO A 62 10.77 -26.87 27.19
CA PRO A 62 9.95 -27.95 27.76
C PRO A 62 9.03 -27.47 28.88
N GLY A 63 7.94 -28.20 29.11
CA GLY A 63 7.01 -27.96 30.21
C GLY A 63 6.22 -26.65 30.10
N LYS A 64 6.10 -26.06 28.89
CA LYS A 64 5.39 -24.79 28.66
C LYS A 64 3.97 -25.04 28.19
N THR A 65 3.04 -24.23 28.68
CA THR A 65 1.65 -24.29 28.25
C THR A 65 1.50 -23.69 26.86
N VAL A 66 0.90 -24.46 25.97
CA VAL A 66 0.51 -24.07 24.62
C VAL A 66 -1.00 -24.16 24.52
N ARG A 67 -1.63 -23.14 23.94
CA ARG A 67 -3.07 -23.05 23.77
C ARG A 67 -3.40 -23.08 22.30
N LEU A 68 -4.43 -23.85 21.95
CA LEU A 68 -4.99 -23.87 20.61
C LEU A 68 -6.29 -23.09 20.61
N ILE A 69 -6.36 -22.08 19.76
CA ILE A 69 -7.52 -21.18 19.64
C ILE A 69 -8.02 -21.27 18.21
N ALA A 70 -9.29 -21.65 18.03
CA ALA A 70 -9.97 -21.49 16.76
C ALA A 70 -10.30 -20.01 16.55
N VAL A 71 -9.97 -19.50 15.37
CA VAL A 71 -10.31 -18.17 14.89
C VAL A 71 -11.31 -18.35 13.76
N GLU A 72 -12.57 -17.99 14.04
CA GLU A 72 -13.71 -18.31 13.19
C GLU A 72 -14.33 -17.04 12.58
N GLY A 73 -14.65 -17.11 11.28
CA GLY A 73 -15.37 -16.06 10.54
C GLY A 73 -14.54 -14.80 10.25
N ALA A 74 -15.20 -13.77 9.70
CA ALA A 74 -14.52 -12.51 9.37
C ALA A 74 -14.31 -11.61 10.59
N SER A 75 -15.18 -11.70 11.60
CA SER A 75 -14.99 -11.04 12.90
C SER A 75 -13.84 -11.64 13.73
N GLU A 76 -13.18 -12.70 13.25
CA GLU A 76 -12.10 -13.41 13.92
C GLU A 76 -12.49 -13.81 15.37
N ARG A 77 -13.65 -14.43 15.56
CA ARG A 77 -14.10 -14.87 16.88
C ARG A 77 -13.15 -15.92 17.44
N PHE A 78 -12.81 -15.79 18.72
CA PHE A 78 -11.88 -16.70 19.38
C PHE A 78 -12.62 -17.72 20.23
N ARG A 79 -12.28 -18.98 20.00
CA ARG A 79 -12.71 -20.08 20.86
C ARG A 79 -11.50 -20.93 21.21
N GLU A 80 -11.14 -20.97 22.48
CA GLU A 80 -10.11 -21.90 22.94
C GLU A 80 -10.63 -23.33 22.80
N ILE A 81 -9.88 -24.13 22.05
CA ILE A 81 -10.23 -25.52 21.73
C ILE A 81 -9.55 -26.47 22.71
N GLU A 82 -8.25 -26.28 22.94
CA GLU A 82 -7.43 -27.23 23.71
C GLU A 82 -6.21 -26.53 24.34
N ARG A 83 -5.68 -27.14 25.41
CA ARG A 83 -4.40 -26.78 26.04
C ARG A 83 -3.48 -28.00 26.07
N ALA A 84 -2.22 -27.80 25.71
CA ALA A 84 -1.17 -28.80 25.82
C ALA A 84 0.00 -28.27 26.66
N THR A 85 0.83 -29.19 27.14
CA THR A 85 2.14 -28.86 27.72
C THR A 85 3.21 -29.41 26.81
N THR A 86 4.25 -28.62 26.54
CA THR A 86 5.35 -29.09 25.70
C THR A 86 6.13 -30.22 26.37
N ASP A 87 6.57 -31.19 25.58
CA ASP A 87 7.40 -32.31 26.03
C ASP A 87 8.85 -31.89 26.32
N GLU A 88 9.73 -32.86 26.63
CA GLU A 88 11.15 -32.62 26.93
C GLU A 88 11.93 -31.94 25.79
N SER A 89 11.44 -32.06 24.55
CA SER A 89 11.98 -31.42 23.35
C SER A 89 11.24 -30.12 22.96
N GLY A 90 10.41 -29.59 23.86
CA GLY A 90 9.62 -28.39 23.60
C GLY A 90 8.49 -28.59 22.58
N ARG A 91 8.15 -29.84 22.22
CA ARG A 91 7.15 -30.13 21.19
C ARG A 91 5.74 -30.23 21.75
N PHE A 92 4.75 -29.93 20.91
CA PHE A 92 3.33 -30.08 21.21
C PHE A 92 2.60 -30.74 20.03
N LEU A 93 1.45 -31.35 20.32
CA LEU A 93 0.53 -31.94 19.35
C LEU A 93 -0.91 -31.62 19.77
N PHE A 94 -1.73 -31.21 18.81
CA PHE A 94 -3.17 -31.07 18.93
C PHE A 94 -3.86 -31.89 17.85
N GLN A 95 -5.03 -32.44 18.16
CA GLN A 95 -5.89 -33.14 17.21
C GLN A 95 -7.23 -32.43 17.12
N VAL A 96 -7.52 -31.85 15.95
CA VAL A 96 -8.78 -31.14 15.73
C VAL A 96 -9.67 -31.88 14.72
N SER A 97 -10.98 -31.76 14.90
CA SER A 97 -11.97 -32.42 14.04
C SER A 97 -12.18 -31.73 12.70
N ARG A 98 -11.68 -30.49 12.53
CA ARG A 98 -11.83 -29.69 11.32
C ARG A 98 -10.49 -29.14 10.86
N ALA A 99 -10.13 -29.38 9.61
CA ALA A 99 -9.00 -28.70 8.99
C ALA A 99 -9.28 -27.18 8.88
N PRO A 100 -8.23 -26.33 8.90
CA PRO A 100 -8.40 -24.91 8.61
C PRO A 100 -8.97 -24.70 7.20
N THR A 101 -9.74 -23.63 7.04
CA THR A 101 -10.40 -23.25 5.78
C THR A 101 -10.14 -21.77 5.50
N GLU A 102 -9.78 -21.42 4.27
CA GLU A 102 -9.52 -20.02 3.88
C GLU A 102 -10.72 -19.32 3.23
N ASN A 103 -11.84 -20.02 3.05
CA ASN A 103 -13.09 -19.40 2.63
C ASN A 103 -13.50 -18.31 3.64
N HIS A 104 -13.66 -17.06 3.21
CA HIS A 104 -13.90 -15.91 4.10
C HIS A 104 -15.16 -16.07 4.96
N LEU A 105 -16.14 -16.86 4.53
CA LEU A 105 -17.45 -16.99 5.17
C LEU A 105 -17.39 -17.87 6.39
N ASN A 106 -16.74 -19.02 6.22
CA ASN A 106 -16.56 -20.02 7.25
C ASN A 106 -15.09 -20.17 7.62
N ARG A 107 -14.34 -19.06 7.51
CA ARG A 107 -12.90 -19.04 7.69
C ARG A 107 -12.58 -19.66 9.04
N LEU A 108 -11.77 -20.70 9.01
CA LEU A 108 -11.26 -21.34 10.20
C LEU A 108 -9.75 -21.32 10.10
N SER A 109 -9.11 -20.59 11.01
CA SER A 109 -7.68 -20.72 11.23
C SER A 109 -7.44 -21.05 12.69
N TYR A 110 -6.29 -21.66 12.98
CA TYR A 110 -5.91 -21.94 14.34
C TYR A 110 -4.77 -21.02 14.75
N LEU A 111 -4.92 -20.37 15.90
CA LEU A 111 -3.83 -19.67 16.57
C LEU A 111 -3.27 -20.61 17.64
N VAL A 112 -1.97 -20.89 17.52
CA VAL A 112 -1.20 -21.59 18.54
C VAL A 112 -0.46 -20.54 19.37
N LEU A 113 -0.76 -20.48 20.66
CA LEU A 113 -0.25 -19.46 21.57
C LEU A 113 0.54 -20.12 22.71
N ALA A 114 1.83 -19.80 22.80
CA ALA A 114 2.67 -20.19 23.94
C ALA A 114 2.80 -19.00 24.89
N ILE A 115 2.40 -19.20 26.15
CA ILE A 115 2.48 -18.17 27.20
C ILE A 115 3.39 -18.68 28.31
N LEU A 116 4.46 -17.93 28.58
CA LEU A 116 5.36 -18.24 29.69
C LEU A 116 4.87 -17.57 30.98
N PRO A 117 4.98 -18.22 32.15
CA PRO A 117 4.64 -17.62 33.44
C PRO A 117 5.34 -16.27 33.70
N GLU A 118 6.58 -16.13 33.21
CA GLU A 118 7.40 -14.92 33.29
C GLU A 118 7.00 -13.79 32.32
N GLY A 119 5.99 -14.01 31.46
CA GLY A 119 5.41 -12.98 30.59
C GLY A 119 5.90 -12.98 29.14
N GLY A 120 6.60 -14.02 28.70
CA GLY A 120 6.91 -14.23 27.28
C GLY A 120 5.70 -14.76 26.51
N ILE A 121 5.47 -14.23 25.31
CA ILE A 121 4.37 -14.64 24.43
C ILE A 121 4.96 -14.97 23.07
N GLY A 122 4.58 -16.12 22.54
CA GLY A 122 4.87 -16.52 21.16
C GLY A 122 3.60 -17.02 20.50
N GLU A 123 3.48 -16.75 19.22
CA GLU A 123 2.32 -17.13 18.42
C GLU A 123 2.75 -17.77 17.10
N ALA A 124 1.91 -18.66 16.60
CA ALA A 124 1.96 -19.13 15.24
C ALA A 124 0.53 -19.38 14.74
N ARG A 125 0.27 -19.09 13.47
CA ARG A 125 -1.06 -19.27 12.87
C ARG A 125 -1.01 -20.41 11.86
N VAL A 126 -1.96 -21.32 11.97
CA VAL A 126 -2.19 -22.42 11.03
C VAL A 126 -3.38 -22.06 10.14
N ARG A 127 -3.12 -22.00 8.83
CA ARG A 127 -4.13 -21.78 7.78
C ARG A 127 -4.14 -22.98 6.85
N GLU A 128 -5.08 -23.00 5.90
CA GLU A 128 -5.17 -24.04 4.86
C GLU A 128 -3.85 -24.17 4.07
N SER A 129 -3.22 -23.04 3.77
CA SER A 129 -1.91 -22.96 3.09
C SER A 129 -0.70 -23.31 3.98
N THR A 130 -0.87 -23.42 5.30
CA THR A 130 0.24 -23.65 6.23
C THR A 130 0.46 -25.13 6.44
N ARG A 131 1.69 -25.61 6.24
CA ARG A 131 2.06 -26.97 6.65
C ARG A 131 1.93 -27.11 8.17
N SER A 132 1.07 -28.00 8.63
CA SER A 132 0.78 -28.19 10.06
C SER A 132 1.74 -29.15 10.77
N ASP A 133 2.66 -29.78 10.02
CA ASP A 133 3.55 -30.84 10.49
C ASP A 133 4.84 -30.35 11.18
N ASN A 134 5.14 -29.05 11.13
CA ASN A 134 6.35 -28.48 11.76
C ASN A 134 6.19 -27.00 12.16
N LEU A 135 5.15 -26.69 12.93
CA LEU A 135 4.93 -25.32 13.38
C LEU A 135 6.03 -24.87 14.37
N THR A 136 6.58 -23.67 14.21
CA THR A 136 7.55 -23.11 15.16
C THR A 136 6.93 -21.92 15.88
N VAL A 137 6.78 -22.01 17.19
CA VAL A 137 6.31 -20.90 18.05
C VAL A 137 7.52 -20.31 18.78
N ARG A 138 7.93 -19.09 18.41
CA ARG A 138 9.06 -18.42 19.06
C ARG A 138 8.57 -17.51 20.18
N VAL A 139 9.13 -17.68 21.37
CA VAL A 139 8.79 -16.89 22.56
C VAL A 139 10.01 -16.14 23.06
N SER A 140 9.87 -14.84 23.30
CA SER A 140 10.92 -14.07 23.99
C SER A 140 10.74 -14.16 25.50
N ARG A 141 11.78 -14.60 26.23
CA ARG A 141 11.82 -14.50 27.70
C ARG A 141 12.06 -13.07 28.17
N LYS A 142 12.64 -12.21 27.31
CA LYS A 142 12.80 -10.80 27.62
C LYS A 142 11.43 -10.13 27.50
N THR A 143 10.96 -9.58 28.61
CA THR A 143 9.74 -8.78 28.62
C THR A 143 10.07 -7.31 28.78
N ALA A 144 9.16 -6.48 28.31
CA ALA A 144 9.22 -5.05 28.48
C ALA A 144 7.88 -4.52 28.99
N THR A 145 7.95 -3.33 29.59
CA THR A 145 6.78 -2.59 30.03
C THR A 145 6.62 -1.37 29.16
N LEU A 146 5.44 -1.20 28.57
CA LEU A 146 5.07 0.02 27.90
C LEU A 146 4.30 0.90 28.86
N ARG A 147 4.67 2.17 28.93
CA ARG A 147 3.92 3.20 29.65
C ARG A 147 3.47 4.27 28.68
N GLY A 148 2.35 4.91 28.97
CA GLY A 148 1.88 5.95 28.08
C GLY A 148 0.70 6.71 28.60
N ARG A 149 0.20 7.60 27.73
CA ARG A 149 -1.03 8.35 27.92
C ARG A 149 -1.88 8.23 26.66
N VAL A 150 -3.17 8.02 26.82
CA VAL A 150 -4.16 8.15 25.76
C VAL A 150 -4.83 9.51 25.90
N LYS A 151 -4.92 10.22 24.79
CA LYS A 151 -5.61 11.51 24.67
C LYS A 151 -6.59 11.47 23.52
N ASP A 152 -7.56 12.37 23.52
CA ASP A 152 -8.35 12.63 22.33
C ASP A 152 -7.65 13.64 21.40
N HIS A 153 -8.30 13.94 20.27
CA HIS A 153 -7.83 14.92 19.29
C HIS A 153 -7.74 16.37 19.82
N GLU A 154 -8.41 16.71 20.91
CA GLU A 154 -8.32 18.04 21.54
C GLU A 154 -7.16 18.12 22.54
N GLY A 155 -6.62 16.96 22.92
CA GLY A 155 -5.50 16.80 23.85
C GLY A 155 -5.93 16.46 25.28
N PHE A 156 -7.22 16.24 25.52
CA PHE A 156 -7.75 15.83 26.82
C PHE A 156 -7.45 14.35 27.07
N PRO A 157 -7.20 13.95 28.32
CA PRO A 157 -6.98 12.54 28.66
C PRO A 157 -8.23 11.70 28.42
N VAL A 158 -8.05 10.49 27.86
CA VAL A 158 -9.15 9.51 27.70
C VAL A 158 -9.04 8.43 28.76
N ALA A 159 -9.95 8.46 29.73
CA ALA A 159 -10.08 7.42 30.75
C ALA A 159 -10.73 6.16 30.18
N GLU A 160 -10.59 5.03 30.88
CA GLU A 160 -11.29 3.77 30.59
C GLU A 160 -11.00 3.13 29.21
N ALA A 161 -10.04 3.65 28.45
CA ALA A 161 -9.59 3.02 27.22
C ALA A 161 -8.84 1.73 27.55
N THR A 162 -9.31 0.61 27.00
CA THR A 162 -8.64 -0.69 27.13
C THR A 162 -7.52 -0.77 26.11
N ILE A 163 -6.28 -0.96 26.57
CA ILE A 163 -5.13 -1.27 25.71
C ILE A 163 -4.75 -2.72 25.89
N ARG A 164 -4.60 -3.44 24.79
CA ARG A 164 -4.16 -4.84 24.77
C ARG A 164 -3.07 -5.10 23.74
N TYR A 165 -2.25 -6.10 24.02
CA TYR A 165 -1.32 -6.66 23.04
C TYR A 165 -2.12 -7.32 21.90
N ASN A 166 -1.96 -6.82 20.68
CA ASN A 166 -2.71 -7.26 19.52
C ASN A 166 -1.97 -8.38 18.80
N VAL A 167 -2.23 -9.62 19.23
CA VAL A 167 -1.86 -10.82 18.48
C VAL A 167 -2.69 -10.91 17.20
N LEU A 168 -3.99 -10.57 17.27
CA LEU A 168 -4.98 -10.66 16.19
C LEU A 168 -6.14 -9.68 16.41
N SER A 169 -6.94 -9.42 15.37
CA SER A 169 -7.93 -8.32 15.33
C SER A 169 -9.17 -8.49 16.23
N GLY A 170 -9.19 -9.50 17.11
CA GLY A 170 -10.35 -9.97 17.87
C GLY A 170 -10.31 -9.72 19.38
N GLU A 171 -11.07 -10.53 20.12
CA GLU A 171 -11.35 -10.42 21.56
C GLU A 171 -10.13 -10.58 22.49
N SER A 172 -10.30 -10.20 23.75
CA SER A 172 -9.25 -10.35 24.77
C SER A 172 -9.09 -11.83 25.14
N LEU A 173 -7.95 -12.42 24.79
CA LEU A 173 -7.59 -13.74 25.27
C LEU A 173 -7.05 -13.67 26.70
N GLU A 174 -7.49 -14.59 27.55
CA GLU A 174 -6.96 -14.74 28.91
C GLU A 174 -5.42 -14.86 28.88
N GLY A 175 -4.71 -14.23 29.82
CA GLY A 175 -3.26 -14.32 29.92
C GLY A 175 -2.46 -13.41 28.98
N LEU A 176 -3.09 -12.75 27.99
CA LEU A 176 -2.43 -11.71 27.21
C LEU A 176 -2.37 -10.37 28.00
N PRO A 177 -1.30 -9.56 27.83
CA PRO A 177 -1.20 -8.25 28.42
C PRO A 177 -2.37 -7.35 28.02
N LYS A 178 -3.06 -6.86 29.05
CA LYS A 178 -4.13 -5.86 28.94
C LYS A 178 -4.05 -4.90 30.13
N THR A 179 -4.38 -3.64 29.89
CA THR A 179 -4.56 -2.60 30.90
C THR A 179 -5.68 -1.65 30.48
N THR A 180 -6.18 -0.86 31.42
CA THR A 180 -7.12 0.23 31.14
C THR A 180 -6.47 1.56 31.53
N THR A 181 -6.80 2.65 30.83
CA THR A 181 -6.35 3.98 31.22
C THR A 181 -7.08 4.48 32.46
N ASN A 182 -6.36 5.20 33.32
CA ASN A 182 -6.97 5.90 34.45
C ASN A 182 -7.58 7.25 34.01
N GLU A 183 -8.13 8.02 34.96
CA GLU A 183 -8.73 9.35 34.73
C GLU A 183 -7.81 10.36 34.02
N ASN A 184 -6.48 10.20 34.15
CA ASN A 184 -5.48 11.05 33.49
C ASN A 184 -5.04 10.49 32.12
N GLY A 185 -5.76 9.48 31.61
CA GLY A 185 -5.44 8.76 30.38
C GLY A 185 -4.18 7.91 30.49
N LEU A 186 -3.59 7.75 31.68
CA LEU A 186 -2.32 7.04 31.85
C LEU A 186 -2.53 5.53 31.88
N PHE A 187 -1.61 4.80 31.26
CA PHE A 187 -1.61 3.33 31.30
C PHE A 187 -0.21 2.75 31.51
N LEU A 188 -0.19 1.52 32.02
CA LEU A 188 1.01 0.70 32.18
C LEU A 188 0.68 -0.72 31.67
N LEU A 189 1.28 -1.10 30.55
CA LEU A 189 1.10 -2.42 29.93
C LEU A 189 2.38 -3.25 30.12
N PRO A 190 2.45 -4.10 31.16
CA PRO A 190 3.62 -4.92 31.43
C PRO A 190 3.64 -6.17 30.55
N ARG A 191 4.76 -6.91 30.58
CA ARG A 191 4.89 -8.25 29.98
C ARG A 191 4.69 -8.28 28.46
N LEU A 192 5.08 -7.21 27.76
CA LEU A 192 5.17 -7.22 26.31
C LEU A 192 6.44 -7.97 25.88
N PRO A 193 6.43 -8.75 24.80
CA PRO A 193 7.63 -9.41 24.33
C PRO A 193 8.63 -8.36 23.83
N ALA A 194 9.86 -8.36 24.36
CA ALA A 194 10.96 -7.60 23.80
C ALA A 194 11.55 -8.45 22.67
N VAL A 195 10.98 -8.30 21.47
CA VAL A 195 11.40 -9.07 20.30
C VAL A 195 12.56 -8.32 19.63
N ASP A 196 13.76 -8.89 19.71
CA ASP A 196 14.82 -8.60 18.75
C ASP A 196 14.38 -9.27 17.44
N GLY A 197 13.91 -8.49 16.47
CA GLY A 197 13.41 -9.01 15.19
C GLY A 197 14.54 -9.61 14.33
N THR A 198 14.15 -10.18 13.19
CA THR A 198 15.10 -10.83 12.27
C THR A 198 16.15 -9.82 11.82
N ARG A 199 17.43 -10.19 11.92
CA ARG A 199 18.61 -9.32 11.65
C ARG A 199 18.85 -8.20 12.68
N GLY A 200 18.35 -8.33 13.91
CA GLY A 200 18.62 -7.38 15.00
C GLY A 200 17.80 -6.08 14.94
N GLN A 201 16.87 -5.95 13.99
CA GLN A 201 15.89 -4.87 13.98
C GLN A 201 14.80 -5.18 15.00
N PRO A 202 14.34 -4.24 15.85
CA PRO A 202 13.27 -4.51 16.80
C PRO A 202 12.00 -5.04 16.11
N GLY A 203 11.47 -6.17 16.58
CA GLY A 203 10.18 -6.67 16.13
C GLY A 203 9.09 -5.66 16.48
N ALA A 204 8.31 -5.22 15.49
CA ALA A 204 7.19 -4.33 15.74
C ALA A 204 6.04 -5.14 16.35
N ILE A 205 5.58 -4.75 17.54
CA ILE A 205 4.33 -5.26 18.10
C ILE A 205 3.20 -4.31 17.72
N THR A 206 1.97 -4.80 17.59
CA THR A 206 0.80 -3.94 17.43
C THR A 206 0.00 -3.95 18.73
N LEU A 207 -0.49 -2.79 19.17
CA LEU A 207 -1.47 -2.68 20.24
C LEU A 207 -2.85 -2.45 19.64
N CYS A 208 -3.87 -2.91 20.34
CA CYS A 208 -5.27 -2.59 20.05
C CYS A 208 -5.82 -1.77 21.21
N LEU A 209 -6.40 -0.61 20.90
CA LEU A 209 -7.10 0.25 21.84
C LEU A 209 -8.59 0.20 21.55
N GLU A 210 -9.37 -0.04 22.60
CA GLU A 210 -10.83 -0.09 22.56
C GLU A 210 -11.39 0.91 23.59
N HIS A 211 -12.34 1.72 23.16
CA HIS A 211 -13.04 2.67 24.02
C HIS A 211 -14.47 2.85 23.48
N PRO A 212 -15.50 2.90 24.34
CA PRO A 212 -16.91 2.97 23.89
C PRO A 212 -17.26 4.24 23.11
N GLY A 213 -16.46 5.30 23.21
CA GLY A 213 -16.64 6.57 22.47
C GLY A 213 -15.72 6.79 21.26
N PHE A 214 -14.80 5.86 20.97
CA PHE A 214 -13.83 6.02 19.88
C PHE A 214 -13.76 4.76 18.99
N PRO A 215 -13.39 4.89 17.71
CA PRO A 215 -13.07 3.74 16.88
C PRO A 215 -11.95 2.92 17.50
N ARG A 216 -11.99 1.61 17.26
CA ARG A 216 -10.87 0.72 17.59
C ARG A 216 -9.60 1.25 16.92
N THR A 217 -8.53 1.44 17.69
CA THR A 217 -7.29 2.04 17.18
C THR A 217 -6.15 1.06 17.30
N PHE A 218 -5.40 0.84 16.23
CA PHE A 218 -4.23 -0.03 16.23
C PHE A 218 -2.95 0.80 16.19
N VAL A 219 -2.01 0.52 17.10
CA VAL A 219 -0.78 1.30 17.26
C VAL A 219 0.43 0.39 17.13
N PRO A 220 1.24 0.51 16.05
CA PRO A 220 2.50 -0.21 15.95
C PRO A 220 3.53 0.39 16.92
N ILE A 221 4.16 -0.47 17.69
CA ILE A 221 5.23 -0.14 18.64
C ILE A 221 6.51 -0.83 18.16
N ARG A 222 7.47 -0.02 17.73
CA ARG A 222 8.77 -0.49 17.23
C ARG A 222 9.86 -0.54 18.28
N LYS A 223 9.61 -0.09 19.51
CA LYS A 223 10.58 -0.06 20.59
C LYS A 223 9.87 -0.32 21.90
N CYS A 224 10.46 -1.16 22.75
CA CYS A 224 10.03 -1.38 24.12
C CYS A 224 11.27 -1.55 25.02
N PRO A 225 11.33 -0.95 26.23
CA PRO A 225 10.33 -0.06 26.81
C PRO A 225 10.23 1.27 26.06
N ASP A 226 9.07 1.89 26.13
CA ASP A 226 8.77 3.13 25.42
C ASP A 226 7.77 3.97 26.22
N ILE A 227 7.74 5.28 25.96
CA ILE A 227 6.75 6.20 26.50
C ILE A 227 5.97 6.75 25.33
N ARG A 228 4.67 6.43 25.27
CA ARG A 228 3.83 6.82 24.14
C ARG A 228 2.67 7.71 24.57
N THR A 229 2.47 8.78 23.82
CA THR A 229 1.18 9.46 23.76
C THR A 229 0.43 8.91 22.56
N ILE A 230 -0.75 8.36 22.78
CA ILE A 230 -1.64 7.83 21.74
C ILE A 230 -2.83 8.77 21.64
N ASN A 231 -3.10 9.28 20.45
CA ASN A 231 -4.25 10.15 20.21
C ASN A 231 -5.38 9.32 19.59
N LEU A 232 -6.56 9.36 20.20
CA LEU A 232 -7.79 8.81 19.64
C LEU A 232 -8.53 9.91 18.90
N HIS A 233 -8.95 9.61 17.69
CA HIS A 233 -9.75 10.51 16.87
C HIS A 233 -11.22 10.14 16.98
N PRO A 234 -12.13 11.13 17.05
CA PRO A 234 -13.55 10.85 17.13
C PRO A 234 -14.02 10.11 15.87
N GLY A 235 -14.81 9.07 16.09
CA GLY A 235 -15.40 8.26 15.02
C GLY A 235 -16.74 8.79 14.54
N CYS A 236 -17.33 8.10 13.57
CA CYS A 236 -18.75 8.19 13.27
C CYS A 236 -19.46 7.00 13.93
N ILE A 237 -20.53 7.28 14.70
CA ILE A 237 -21.40 6.23 15.25
C ILE A 237 -22.38 5.83 14.17
N LEU A 238 -22.37 4.57 13.76
CA LEU A 238 -23.35 3.99 12.86
C LEU A 238 -24.36 3.18 13.68
N THR A 239 -25.64 3.49 13.52
CA THR A 239 -26.74 2.70 14.06
C THR A 239 -27.64 2.23 12.92
N GLY A 240 -28.23 1.06 13.07
CA GLY A 240 -29.16 0.53 12.09
C GLY A 240 -29.85 -0.73 12.61
N SER A 241 -30.63 -1.35 11.73
CA SER A 241 -31.23 -2.64 12.00
C SER A 241 -31.12 -3.56 10.79
N VAL A 242 -31.10 -4.86 11.06
CA VAL A 242 -31.37 -5.89 10.07
C VAL A 242 -32.84 -6.29 10.25
N VAL A 243 -33.56 -6.39 9.14
CA VAL A 243 -34.95 -6.89 9.12
C VAL A 243 -35.01 -8.08 8.19
N LEU A 244 -35.64 -9.15 8.64
CA LEU A 244 -35.86 -10.33 7.81
C LEU A 244 -37.15 -10.18 7.02
N SER A 245 -37.17 -10.71 5.80
CA SER A 245 -38.40 -10.86 5.03
C SER A 245 -39.38 -11.88 5.65
N GLU A 246 -38.91 -12.69 6.59
CA GLU A 246 -39.62 -13.77 7.29
C GLU A 246 -39.53 -13.57 8.82
N ASN A 247 -40.46 -14.16 9.60
CA ASN A 247 -40.39 -14.16 11.07
C ASN A 247 -39.30 -15.14 11.56
N ALA A 248 -38.03 -14.79 11.40
CA ALA A 248 -36.89 -15.55 11.92
C ALA A 248 -36.09 -14.72 12.95
N SER A 249 -35.17 -15.38 13.66
CA SER A 249 -34.35 -14.70 14.67
C SER A 249 -33.37 -13.74 14.00
N LEU A 250 -33.29 -12.54 14.54
CA LEU A 250 -32.39 -11.48 14.10
C LEU A 250 -31.14 -11.36 14.96
N GLU A 251 -30.98 -12.23 15.97
CA GLU A 251 -29.88 -12.15 16.93
C GLU A 251 -28.57 -12.68 16.33
N SER A 252 -27.46 -12.00 16.64
CA SER A 252 -26.08 -12.44 16.31
C SER A 252 -25.72 -12.45 14.82
N LEU A 253 -26.49 -11.77 13.97
CA LEU A 253 -26.10 -11.52 12.58
C LEU A 253 -24.94 -10.52 12.55
N GLU A 254 -23.90 -10.84 11.80
CA GLU A 254 -22.71 -9.99 11.73
C GLU A 254 -22.89 -8.90 10.67
N VAL A 255 -22.74 -7.64 11.09
CA VAL A 255 -22.77 -6.47 10.20
C VAL A 255 -21.37 -5.89 10.12
N ALA A 256 -20.91 -5.62 8.90
CA ALA A 256 -19.59 -5.06 8.64
C ALA A 256 -19.69 -3.70 7.94
N ALA A 257 -18.91 -2.73 8.40
CA ALA A 257 -18.61 -1.49 7.68
C ALA A 257 -17.23 -1.60 7.02
N ILE A 258 -17.22 -1.75 5.70
CA ILE A 258 -16.03 -1.89 4.87
C ILE A 258 -15.65 -0.52 4.30
N ARG A 259 -14.40 -0.08 4.53
CA ARG A 259 -13.96 1.24 4.05
C ARG A 259 -13.73 1.21 2.53
N ASN A 260 -14.32 2.18 1.81
CA ASN A 260 -14.19 2.32 0.35
C ASN A 260 -13.00 3.22 -0.05
N ASP A 261 -12.60 4.15 0.80
CA ASP A 261 -11.51 5.09 0.50
C ASP A 261 -10.12 4.50 0.75
N PRO A 262 -9.11 4.88 -0.06
CA PRO A 262 -7.71 4.69 0.30
C PRO A 262 -7.43 5.35 1.65
N ILE A 263 -6.66 4.69 2.51
CA ILE A 263 -6.20 5.31 3.76
C ILE A 263 -5.13 6.35 3.38
N PRO A 264 -5.31 7.64 3.70
CA PRO A 264 -4.39 8.70 3.28
C PRO A 264 -2.95 8.52 3.77
N ASP A 265 -2.76 7.98 4.98
CA ASP A 265 -1.47 7.98 5.69
C ASP A 265 -0.60 6.73 5.44
N GLY A 266 -1.05 5.80 4.60
CA GLY A 266 -0.33 4.55 4.33
C GLY A 266 -0.13 3.65 5.58
N THR A 267 -0.74 3.98 6.72
CA THR A 267 -0.73 3.11 7.90
C THR A 267 -1.71 1.96 7.65
N THR A 268 -1.17 0.75 7.63
CA THR A 268 -1.61 -0.35 6.75
C THR A 268 -2.80 -1.16 7.24
N GLN A 269 -3.60 -0.66 8.18
CA GLN A 269 -4.75 -1.42 8.67
C GLN A 269 -6.05 -0.80 8.19
N HIS A 270 -6.55 -1.36 7.08
CA HIS A 270 -7.95 -1.23 6.70
C HIS A 270 -8.75 -1.82 7.86
N GLN A 271 -9.46 -0.95 8.57
CA GLN A 271 -10.33 -1.38 9.64
C GLN A 271 -11.71 -1.57 9.05
N ASP A 272 -11.95 -2.77 8.56
CA ASP A 272 -13.31 -3.25 8.47
C ASP A 272 -13.81 -3.36 9.92
N VAL A 273 -14.93 -2.71 10.22
CA VAL A 273 -15.50 -2.70 11.56
C VAL A 273 -16.69 -3.64 11.57
N HIS A 274 -16.64 -4.61 12.47
CA HIS A 274 -17.65 -5.66 12.60
C HIS A 274 -18.41 -5.46 13.91
N THR A 275 -19.71 -5.75 13.90
CA THR A 275 -20.56 -5.80 15.08
C THR A 275 -21.62 -6.87 14.89
N LEU A 276 -22.30 -7.26 15.98
CA LEU A 276 -23.42 -8.19 15.93
C LEU A 276 -24.73 -7.45 16.17
N THR A 277 -25.79 -7.95 15.54
CA THR A 277 -27.14 -7.52 15.88
C THR A 277 -27.58 -8.09 17.22
N ASP A 278 -28.36 -7.30 17.97
CA ASP A 278 -29.07 -7.77 19.15
C ASP A 278 -30.29 -8.63 18.79
N ALA A 279 -31.02 -9.11 19.80
CA ALA A 279 -32.23 -9.94 19.62
C ALA A 279 -33.35 -9.28 18.79
N SER A 280 -33.32 -7.95 18.65
CA SER A 280 -34.26 -7.18 17.83
C SER A 280 -33.69 -6.78 16.46
N GLY A 281 -32.50 -7.27 16.11
CA GLY A 281 -31.83 -6.96 14.84
C GLY A 281 -31.11 -5.62 14.83
N HIS A 282 -31.06 -4.87 15.94
CA HIS A 282 -30.38 -3.59 15.96
C HIS A 282 -28.88 -3.78 16.13
N PHE A 283 -28.11 -2.90 15.49
CA PHE A 283 -26.66 -2.88 15.62
C PHE A 283 -26.16 -1.46 15.85
N GLN A 284 -25.02 -1.37 16.53
CA GLN A 284 -24.26 -0.15 16.70
C GLN A 284 -22.77 -0.44 16.50
N MET A 285 -22.07 0.44 15.80
CA MET A 285 -20.62 0.41 15.65
C MET A 285 -20.03 1.81 15.56
N ILE A 286 -18.74 1.95 15.85
CA ILE A 286 -18.01 3.22 15.73
C ILE A 286 -16.91 3.03 14.70
N VAL A 287 -17.00 3.77 13.60
CA VAL A 287 -16.05 3.68 12.49
C VAL A 287 -15.14 4.91 12.44
N PRO A 288 -13.87 4.78 12.02
CA PRO A 288 -13.05 5.94 11.72
C PRO A 288 -13.67 6.84 10.64
N PRO A 289 -13.28 8.13 10.54
CA PRO A 289 -13.79 8.99 9.47
C PRO A 289 -13.46 8.45 8.06
N GLY A 290 -14.44 8.48 7.15
CA GLY A 290 -14.26 8.01 5.76
C GLY A 290 -15.56 7.64 5.05
N ARG A 291 -15.48 7.05 3.86
CA ARG A 291 -16.62 6.44 3.16
C ARG A 291 -16.64 4.92 3.35
N TYR A 292 -17.82 4.38 3.65
CA TYR A 292 -18.02 2.97 3.94
C TYR A 292 -19.12 2.33 3.09
N HIS A 293 -18.98 1.03 2.84
CA HIS A 293 -20.08 0.14 2.52
C HIS A 293 -20.50 -0.58 3.80
N VAL A 294 -21.79 -0.58 4.13
CA VAL A 294 -22.32 -1.31 5.29
C VAL A 294 -23.10 -2.51 4.77
N GLN A 295 -22.70 -3.70 5.16
CA GLN A 295 -23.24 -4.93 4.61
C GLN A 295 -23.40 -5.99 5.70
N LEU A 296 -24.33 -6.91 5.48
CA LEU A 296 -24.38 -8.15 6.23
C LEU A 296 -23.13 -8.96 5.84
N ASN A 297 -22.33 -9.35 6.82
CA ASN A 297 -21.31 -10.34 6.55
C ASN A 297 -22.01 -11.68 6.38
N GLU A 298 -21.58 -12.42 5.37
CA GLU A 298 -22.28 -13.57 4.82
C GLU A 298 -22.61 -14.63 5.88
N ASP A 299 -23.91 -14.86 6.04
CA ASP A 299 -24.51 -15.92 6.83
C ASP A 299 -24.91 -17.07 5.88
N GLU A 300 -24.84 -18.32 6.33
CA GLU A 300 -25.19 -19.47 5.49
C GLU A 300 -26.65 -19.43 5.02
N GLU A 301 -27.53 -18.76 5.76
CA GLU A 301 -28.94 -18.63 5.48
C GLU A 301 -29.32 -17.25 4.91
N TRP A 302 -28.73 -16.17 5.41
CA TRP A 302 -29.22 -14.80 5.17
C TRP A 302 -28.23 -13.92 4.40
N VAL A 303 -28.74 -13.18 3.41
CA VAL A 303 -27.98 -12.21 2.63
C VAL A 303 -28.79 -10.93 2.44
N ALA A 304 -28.11 -9.79 2.34
CA ALA A 304 -28.71 -8.49 2.08
C ALA A 304 -27.89 -7.72 1.03
N PRO A 305 -28.54 -6.85 0.22
CA PRO A 305 -27.80 -5.83 -0.51
C PRO A 305 -27.09 -4.88 0.46
N ALA A 306 -25.87 -4.50 0.13
CA ALA A 306 -25.09 -3.57 0.94
C ALA A 306 -25.57 -2.12 0.76
N LEU A 307 -25.48 -1.35 1.84
CA LEU A 307 -25.63 0.11 1.80
C LEU A 307 -24.33 0.74 1.33
N MET A 308 -24.38 1.53 0.26
CA MET A 308 -23.19 2.03 -0.41
C MET A 308 -22.83 3.48 -0.08
N ASN A 309 -21.52 3.76 -0.05
CA ASN A 309 -20.96 5.12 0.00
C ASN A 309 -21.48 5.95 1.19
N ILE A 310 -21.60 5.31 2.35
CA ILE A 310 -21.97 5.97 3.59
C ILE A 310 -20.81 6.85 4.03
N GLN A 311 -20.94 8.16 3.80
CA GLN A 311 -20.00 9.15 4.33
C GLN A 311 -20.06 9.14 5.85
N CYS A 312 -18.94 9.04 6.54
CA CYS A 312 -18.87 8.97 8.00
C CYS A 312 -17.93 10.08 8.50
N PRO A 313 -18.40 11.32 8.68
CA PRO A 313 -17.55 12.39 9.23
C PRO A 313 -17.22 12.15 10.70
N ALA A 314 -16.07 12.65 11.14
CA ALA A 314 -15.62 12.55 12.53
C ALA A 314 -16.63 13.19 13.51
N GLY A 315 -16.88 12.54 14.65
CA GLY A 315 -17.75 13.05 15.72
C GLY A 315 -19.24 13.05 15.40
N THR A 316 -19.68 12.42 14.30
CA THR A 316 -21.09 12.39 13.89
C THR A 316 -21.76 11.07 14.26
N SER A 317 -23.09 11.06 14.27
CA SER A 317 -23.90 9.84 14.34
C SER A 317 -24.78 9.72 13.10
N LYS A 318 -24.93 8.51 12.58
CA LYS A 318 -25.77 8.21 11.41
C LYS A 318 -26.64 7.01 11.68
N SER A 319 -27.95 7.24 11.59
CA SER A 319 -28.95 6.17 11.47
C SER A 319 -29.01 5.71 10.02
N LEU A 320 -28.80 4.43 9.81
CA LEU A 320 -28.86 3.79 8.51
C LEU A 320 -30.28 3.27 8.24
N PRO A 321 -30.71 3.19 6.97
CA PRO A 321 -31.90 2.44 6.62
C PRO A 321 -31.73 0.94 6.98
N PRO A 322 -32.82 0.20 7.25
CA PRO A 322 -32.72 -1.21 7.56
C PRO A 322 -32.05 -2.02 6.43
N LEU A 323 -31.15 -2.94 6.79
CA LEU A 323 -30.66 -3.98 5.90
C LEU A 323 -31.75 -5.04 5.78
N VAL A 324 -32.35 -5.17 4.60
CA VAL A 324 -33.38 -6.17 4.33
C VAL A 324 -32.70 -7.49 3.98
N ALA A 325 -32.63 -8.38 4.95
CA ALA A 325 -32.08 -9.72 4.79
C ALA A 325 -33.14 -10.68 4.27
N GLY A 326 -32.77 -11.49 3.28
CA GLY A 326 -33.59 -12.56 2.72
C GLY A 326 -32.76 -13.80 2.47
N ARG A 327 -33.40 -14.89 2.03
CA ARG A 327 -32.70 -16.14 1.70
C ARG A 327 -31.77 -15.98 0.49
N GLY A 328 -32.00 -14.95 -0.33
CA GLY A 328 -31.20 -14.65 -1.51
C GLY A 328 -31.41 -15.66 -2.63
N GLY A 329 -30.66 -15.48 -3.70
CA GLY A 329 -30.54 -16.48 -4.76
C GLY A 329 -29.18 -17.17 -4.72
N TRP A 330 -29.02 -18.17 -5.57
CA TRP A 330 -27.78 -18.91 -5.74
C TRP A 330 -27.16 -18.61 -7.10
N ILE A 331 -25.86 -18.33 -7.11
CA ILE A 331 -25.03 -18.46 -8.30
C ILE A 331 -24.34 -19.80 -8.19
N GLU A 332 -24.69 -20.71 -9.08
CA GLU A 332 -24.01 -22.00 -9.27
C GLU A 332 -23.23 -21.92 -10.57
N GLY A 333 -22.00 -22.42 -10.59
CA GLY A 333 -21.20 -22.26 -11.78
C GLY A 333 -20.00 -23.17 -11.83
N ARG A 334 -19.30 -23.10 -12.96
CA ARG A 334 -18.05 -23.81 -13.18
C ARG A 334 -16.97 -22.85 -13.61
N VAL A 335 -15.74 -23.11 -13.18
CA VAL A 335 -14.57 -22.48 -13.77
C VAL A 335 -14.07 -23.40 -14.86
N VAL A 336 -14.01 -22.90 -16.10
CA VAL A 336 -13.62 -23.70 -17.27
C VAL A 336 -12.47 -23.03 -18.00
N ASP A 337 -11.49 -23.82 -18.43
CA ASP A 337 -10.43 -23.35 -19.31
C ASP A 337 -11.01 -23.01 -20.69
N SER A 338 -10.80 -21.77 -21.14
CA SER A 338 -11.26 -21.24 -22.42
C SER A 338 -10.78 -22.01 -23.64
N SER A 339 -9.60 -22.64 -23.54
CA SER A 339 -8.93 -23.31 -24.65
C SER A 339 -9.35 -24.77 -24.79
N THR A 340 -9.56 -25.45 -23.66
CA THR A 340 -9.87 -26.88 -23.61
C THR A 340 -11.34 -27.16 -23.28
N GLY A 341 -12.06 -26.19 -22.71
CA GLY A 341 -13.41 -26.35 -22.16
C GLY A 341 -13.46 -27.20 -20.88
N THR A 342 -12.31 -27.61 -20.32
CA THR A 342 -12.27 -28.50 -19.15
C THR A 342 -12.40 -27.72 -17.84
N PRO A 343 -13.01 -28.29 -16.80
CA PRO A 343 -13.10 -27.62 -15.50
C PRO A 343 -11.73 -27.39 -14.84
N VAL A 344 -11.57 -26.27 -14.14
CA VAL A 344 -10.34 -25.86 -13.46
C VAL A 344 -10.63 -25.62 -11.99
N ALA A 345 -10.01 -26.41 -11.11
CA ALA A 345 -10.17 -26.29 -9.66
C ALA A 345 -9.02 -25.54 -8.97
N LYS A 346 -7.87 -25.44 -9.64
CA LYS A 346 -6.61 -24.95 -9.06
C LYS A 346 -5.87 -24.05 -10.04
N SER A 347 -5.13 -23.10 -9.50
CA SER A 347 -4.19 -22.24 -10.22
C SER A 347 -2.90 -23.00 -10.59
N ALA A 348 -1.98 -22.32 -11.29
CA ALA A 348 -0.75 -22.94 -11.80
C ALA A 348 0.21 -23.33 -10.67
N ASP A 349 0.20 -22.57 -9.57
CA ASP A 349 0.91 -22.88 -8.32
C ASP A 349 0.22 -23.94 -7.44
N ASN A 350 -0.84 -24.60 -7.96
CA ASN A 350 -1.63 -25.62 -7.28
C ASN A 350 -2.39 -25.09 -6.03
N ALA A 351 -2.54 -23.77 -5.87
CA ALA A 351 -3.52 -23.19 -4.96
C ALA A 351 -4.95 -23.42 -5.47
N PRO A 352 -5.93 -23.53 -4.58
CA PRO A 352 -7.32 -23.67 -4.99
C PRO A 352 -7.84 -22.36 -5.60
N MET A 353 -8.57 -22.45 -6.71
CA MET A 353 -9.23 -21.29 -7.31
C MET A 353 -10.29 -20.75 -6.33
N GLN A 354 -10.37 -19.43 -6.21
CA GLN A 354 -11.35 -18.76 -5.35
C GLN A 354 -12.22 -17.83 -6.16
N ILE A 355 -13.48 -17.66 -5.74
CA ILE A 355 -14.45 -16.77 -6.37
C ILE A 355 -14.72 -15.57 -5.46
N GLY A 356 -14.59 -14.37 -6.02
CA GLY A 356 -15.08 -13.13 -5.45
C GLY A 356 -16.33 -12.65 -6.16
N LEU A 357 -16.91 -11.56 -5.65
CA LEU A 357 -18.11 -10.95 -6.22
C LEU A 357 -18.03 -9.43 -6.23
N ILE A 358 -18.52 -8.82 -7.30
CA ILE A 358 -18.85 -7.39 -7.35
C ILE A 358 -20.34 -7.28 -7.64
N GLY A 359 -21.07 -6.45 -6.91
CA GLY A 359 -22.50 -6.21 -7.19
C GLY A 359 -23.24 -5.66 -5.97
N PRO A 360 -24.58 -5.68 -5.96
CA PRO A 360 -25.38 -5.25 -4.82
C PRO A 360 -25.05 -5.99 -3.53
N HIS A 361 -24.63 -7.26 -3.61
CA HIS A 361 -24.30 -8.05 -2.43
C HIS A 361 -22.94 -7.64 -1.83
N ARG A 362 -21.96 -7.41 -2.70
CA ARG A 362 -20.61 -6.94 -2.36
C ARG A 362 -20.25 -5.77 -3.29
N PRO A 363 -20.51 -4.52 -2.89
CA PRO A 363 -20.16 -3.35 -3.69
C PRO A 363 -18.68 -3.40 -4.03
N GLY A 364 -18.32 -2.94 -5.23
CA GLY A 364 -16.93 -2.97 -5.67
C GLY A 364 -16.02 -2.23 -4.69
N GLY A 365 -15.21 -2.98 -3.95
CA GLY A 365 -14.17 -2.45 -3.08
C GLY A 365 -12.86 -2.22 -3.84
N ASN A 366 -11.79 -1.93 -3.11
CA ASN A 366 -10.46 -1.82 -3.69
C ASN A 366 -10.10 -3.15 -4.38
N PRO A 367 -9.96 -3.17 -5.72
CA PRO A 367 -9.76 -4.43 -6.43
C PRO A 367 -8.38 -5.06 -6.17
N ARG A 368 -7.47 -4.33 -5.47
CA ARG A 368 -6.22 -4.88 -4.93
C ARG A 368 -6.43 -5.78 -3.72
N ARG A 369 -7.65 -5.85 -3.19
CA ARG A 369 -8.05 -6.66 -2.03
C ARG A 369 -9.32 -7.43 -2.37
N PRO A 370 -9.23 -8.39 -3.31
CA PRO A 370 -10.35 -9.27 -3.57
C PRO A 370 -10.74 -10.03 -2.30
N VAL A 371 -12.03 -10.19 -2.07
CA VAL A 371 -12.57 -10.91 -0.91
C VAL A 371 -13.06 -12.28 -1.39
N PRO A 372 -12.43 -13.38 -0.97
CA PRO A 372 -12.81 -14.72 -1.42
C PRO A 372 -14.06 -15.20 -0.72
N LEU A 373 -15.14 -15.33 -1.49
CA LEU A 373 -16.44 -15.74 -0.97
C LEU A 373 -16.63 -17.26 -1.04
N CYS A 374 -16.02 -17.93 -2.01
CA CYS A 374 -15.98 -19.38 -2.00
C CYS A 374 -14.75 -19.93 -2.71
N THR A 375 -14.46 -21.20 -2.44
CA THR A 375 -13.43 -21.98 -3.09
C THR A 375 -14.07 -22.88 -4.15
N VAL A 376 -13.44 -22.98 -5.31
CA VAL A 376 -13.85 -23.89 -6.39
C VAL A 376 -13.51 -25.33 -5.99
N ASP A 377 -14.47 -26.24 -6.12
CA ASP A 377 -14.29 -27.64 -5.77
C ASP A 377 -13.37 -28.37 -6.76
N SER A 378 -12.97 -29.60 -6.41
CA SER A 378 -12.12 -30.47 -7.26
C SER A 378 -12.67 -30.78 -8.66
N ARG A 379 -13.96 -30.52 -8.91
CA ARG A 379 -14.63 -30.71 -10.21
C ARG A 379 -14.77 -29.38 -10.96
N GLY A 380 -14.17 -28.30 -10.46
CA GLY A 380 -14.25 -26.97 -11.04
C GLY A 380 -15.58 -26.26 -10.75
N ASN A 381 -16.45 -26.76 -9.87
CA ASN A 381 -17.72 -26.10 -9.55
C ASN A 381 -17.55 -25.12 -8.39
N PHE A 382 -18.40 -24.10 -8.37
CA PHE A 382 -18.54 -23.20 -7.24
C PHE A 382 -20.01 -22.87 -6.99
N ARG A 383 -20.28 -22.39 -5.78
CA ARG A 383 -21.62 -21.99 -5.37
C ARG A 383 -21.55 -20.80 -4.43
N LEU A 384 -22.35 -19.77 -4.69
CA LEU A 384 -22.46 -18.56 -3.90
C LEU A 384 -23.93 -18.27 -3.59
N ARG A 385 -24.25 -17.95 -2.34
CA ARG A 385 -25.54 -17.36 -1.99
C ARG A 385 -25.38 -15.85 -1.96
N VAL A 386 -26.22 -15.12 -2.68
CA VAL A 386 -26.06 -13.68 -2.86
C VAL A 386 -27.41 -12.98 -2.86
N SER A 387 -27.41 -11.70 -2.51
CA SER A 387 -28.63 -10.89 -2.57
C SER A 387 -29.15 -10.77 -4.02
N PRO A 388 -30.46 -10.57 -4.23
CA PRO A 388 -31.01 -10.31 -5.56
C PRO A 388 -30.36 -9.10 -6.24
N GLY A 389 -30.32 -9.13 -7.58
CA GLY A 389 -29.73 -8.10 -8.42
C GLY A 389 -28.65 -8.64 -9.35
N ASP A 390 -28.05 -7.73 -10.13
CA ASP A 390 -27.00 -8.05 -11.08
C ASP A 390 -25.65 -8.18 -10.37
N GLN A 391 -25.12 -9.40 -10.35
CA GLN A 391 -23.87 -9.74 -9.68
C GLN A 391 -22.79 -10.09 -10.71
N PHE A 392 -21.54 -9.81 -10.39
CA PHE A 392 -20.39 -10.04 -11.25
C PHE A 392 -19.37 -10.91 -10.50
N PRO A 393 -19.52 -12.24 -10.55
CA PRO A 393 -18.56 -13.17 -9.98
C PRO A 393 -17.22 -13.09 -10.72
N TYR A 394 -16.12 -13.27 -9.99
CA TYR A 394 -14.78 -13.20 -10.56
C TYR A 394 -13.78 -14.15 -9.90
N LEU A 395 -12.70 -14.47 -10.60
CA LEU A 395 -11.63 -15.33 -10.10
C LEU A 395 -10.64 -14.52 -9.26
N ILE A 396 -10.33 -15.05 -8.09
CA ILE A 396 -9.28 -14.58 -7.19
C ILE A 396 -8.12 -15.55 -7.34
N HIS A 397 -6.91 -15.00 -7.47
CA HIS A 397 -5.70 -15.72 -7.88
C HIS A 397 -5.69 -16.20 -9.33
N PRO A 398 -6.08 -15.36 -10.32
CA PRO A 398 -5.84 -15.77 -11.69
C PRO A 398 -4.35 -15.63 -11.99
N ASP A 399 -3.64 -16.75 -12.01
CA ASP A 399 -2.43 -16.93 -12.83
C ASP A 399 -2.82 -16.96 -14.33
N GLY A 400 -3.79 -16.14 -14.74
CA GLY A 400 -4.45 -16.14 -16.04
C GLY A 400 -4.61 -14.74 -16.59
N GLU A 401 -4.91 -14.62 -17.88
CA GLU A 401 -5.10 -13.32 -18.55
C GLU A 401 -6.26 -12.49 -17.95
N ARG A 402 -7.15 -13.11 -17.16
CA ARG A 402 -8.32 -12.46 -16.55
C ARG A 402 -8.07 -12.12 -15.09
N THR A 403 -8.01 -10.84 -14.78
CA THR A 403 -7.83 -10.32 -13.42
C THR A 403 -9.11 -9.68 -12.87
N VAL A 404 -9.14 -9.41 -11.56
CA VAL A 404 -10.30 -8.85 -10.82
C VAL A 404 -10.86 -7.56 -11.46
N TRP A 405 -10.05 -6.76 -12.14
CA TRP A 405 -10.48 -5.51 -12.77
C TRP A 405 -11.30 -5.72 -14.06
N ASN A 406 -11.15 -6.86 -14.75
CA ASN A 406 -11.87 -7.18 -16.00
C ASN A 406 -13.24 -7.83 -15.74
N THR A 407 -13.59 -8.04 -14.48
CA THR A 407 -14.84 -8.69 -14.03
C THR A 407 -16.09 -8.05 -14.63
N ARG A 408 -16.12 -6.72 -14.75
CA ARG A 408 -17.29 -5.98 -15.28
C ARG A 408 -17.41 -6.02 -16.80
N GLU A 409 -16.42 -6.56 -17.51
CA GLU A 409 -16.51 -6.79 -18.95
C GLU A 409 -17.37 -8.02 -19.28
N GLN A 410 -17.69 -8.85 -18.28
CA GLN A 410 -18.61 -9.97 -18.42
C GLN A 410 -20.06 -9.49 -18.20
N PRO A 411 -21.04 -10.09 -18.90
CA PRO A 411 -22.44 -9.89 -18.57
C PRO A 411 -22.71 -10.23 -17.09
N PRO A 412 -23.52 -9.43 -16.37
CA PRO A 412 -23.88 -9.77 -15.01
C PRO A 412 -24.68 -11.08 -14.95
N VAL A 413 -24.55 -11.79 -13.83
CA VAL A 413 -25.47 -12.83 -13.42
C VAL A 413 -26.62 -12.16 -12.68
N SER A 414 -27.79 -12.07 -13.32
CA SER A 414 -28.99 -11.59 -12.64
C SER A 414 -29.49 -12.64 -11.66
N VAL A 415 -29.52 -12.28 -10.38
CA VAL A 415 -29.95 -13.16 -9.29
C VAL A 415 -31.32 -12.71 -8.78
N PHE A 416 -32.20 -13.69 -8.56
CA PHE A 416 -33.53 -13.48 -7.98
C PHE A 416 -33.66 -14.28 -6.69
N ASP A 417 -34.45 -13.77 -5.75
CA ASP A 417 -34.67 -14.42 -4.46
C ASP A 417 -35.23 -15.85 -4.62
N GLY A 418 -34.66 -16.79 -3.88
CA GLY A 418 -34.97 -18.22 -3.91
C GLY A 418 -34.63 -18.95 -5.20
N LYS A 419 -34.11 -18.27 -6.23
CA LYS A 419 -33.79 -18.88 -7.54
C LYS A 419 -32.32 -19.22 -7.66
N ARG A 420 -32.02 -20.11 -8.61
CA ARG A 420 -30.66 -20.45 -9.03
C ARG A 420 -30.38 -19.82 -10.38
N SER A 421 -29.17 -19.27 -10.52
CA SER A 421 -28.62 -18.76 -11.75
C SER A 421 -27.32 -19.52 -12.04
N GLU A 422 -27.14 -19.95 -13.28
CA GLU A 422 -25.97 -20.73 -13.72
C GLU A 422 -25.01 -19.87 -14.53
N ILE A 423 -23.70 -20.04 -14.32
CA ILE A 423 -22.66 -19.37 -15.12
C ILE A 423 -21.42 -20.26 -15.28
N ASP A 424 -20.82 -20.27 -16.46
CA ASP A 424 -19.46 -20.75 -16.65
C ASP A 424 -18.50 -19.55 -16.60
N LEU A 425 -17.64 -19.50 -15.58
CA LEU A 425 -16.54 -18.56 -15.48
C LEU A 425 -15.39 -19.07 -16.34
N VAL A 426 -15.22 -18.42 -17.49
CA VAL A 426 -14.14 -18.74 -18.41
C VAL A 426 -12.81 -18.23 -17.85
N PHE A 427 -11.91 -19.15 -17.55
CA PHE A 427 -10.53 -18.95 -17.18
C PHE A 427 -9.65 -19.19 -18.40
N ARG A 428 -8.63 -18.38 -18.62
CA ARG A 428 -7.58 -18.71 -19.58
C ARG A 428 -6.29 -18.87 -18.80
N PRO A 429 -5.72 -20.09 -18.72
CA PRO A 429 -4.41 -20.26 -18.11
C PRO A 429 -3.45 -19.26 -18.73
N SER A 430 -2.64 -18.57 -17.91
CA SER A 430 -1.50 -17.87 -18.48
C SER A 430 -0.64 -18.92 -19.13
N ARG A 431 -0.11 -18.60 -20.30
CA ARG A 431 1.00 -19.36 -20.85
C ARG A 431 2.13 -19.34 -19.82
N THR A 432 2.75 -20.49 -19.61
CA THR A 432 3.90 -20.59 -18.71
C THR A 432 5.05 -19.72 -19.22
N PRO A 433 5.98 -19.26 -18.36
CA PRO A 433 7.17 -18.54 -18.80
C PRO A 433 7.95 -19.33 -19.88
N GLU A 434 8.06 -20.65 -19.72
CA GLU A 434 8.70 -21.56 -20.68
C GLU A 434 7.98 -21.56 -22.05
N GLU A 435 6.66 -21.74 -22.08
CA GLU A 435 5.88 -21.69 -23.34
C GLU A 435 5.99 -20.33 -24.04
N LEU A 436 5.95 -19.23 -23.28
CA LEU A 436 6.11 -17.88 -23.81
C LEU A 436 7.51 -17.65 -24.36
N LEU A 437 8.54 -18.18 -23.69
CA LEU A 437 9.92 -18.11 -24.14
C LEU A 437 10.10 -18.94 -25.42
N ASP A 438 9.60 -20.17 -25.48
CA ASP A 438 9.69 -21.04 -26.66
C ASP A 438 9.01 -20.44 -27.90
N GLU A 439 7.80 -19.89 -27.74
CA GLU A 439 7.11 -19.16 -28.81
C GLU A 439 7.93 -17.95 -29.27
N THR A 440 8.54 -17.24 -28.32
CA THR A 440 9.37 -16.07 -28.61
C THR A 440 10.67 -16.43 -29.32
N MET A 441 11.35 -17.49 -28.90
CA MET A 441 12.57 -17.98 -29.54
C MET A 441 12.26 -18.49 -30.96
N THR A 442 11.13 -19.17 -31.14
CA THR A 442 10.63 -19.55 -32.47
C THR A 442 10.38 -18.32 -33.34
N PHE A 443 9.72 -17.29 -32.80
CA PHE A 443 9.51 -16.01 -33.49
C PHE A 443 10.84 -15.34 -33.87
N ILE A 444 11.81 -15.28 -32.94
CA ILE A 444 13.15 -14.70 -33.17
C ILE A 444 13.89 -15.43 -34.29
N GLY A 445 13.79 -16.76 -34.35
CA GLY A 445 14.38 -17.57 -35.42
C GLY A 445 13.79 -17.32 -36.82
N GLN A 446 12.58 -16.76 -36.89
CA GLN A 446 11.88 -16.43 -38.15
C GLN A 446 12.04 -14.95 -38.56
N LEU A 447 12.71 -14.14 -37.74
CA LEU A 447 12.90 -12.73 -38.03
C LEU A 447 13.82 -12.52 -39.25
N PRO A 448 13.58 -11.47 -40.06
CA PRO A 448 14.40 -11.18 -41.23
C PRO A 448 15.84 -10.78 -40.85
N VAL A 449 16.73 -10.87 -41.84
CA VAL A 449 18.14 -10.47 -41.72
C VAL A 449 18.30 -8.94 -41.75
N ASP A 450 17.40 -8.24 -42.45
CA ASP A 450 17.38 -6.78 -42.50
C ASP A 450 17.17 -6.18 -41.10
N PRO A 451 18.12 -5.39 -40.56
CA PRO A 451 18.06 -4.89 -39.19
C PRO A 451 16.83 -4.03 -38.89
N GLU A 452 16.38 -3.25 -39.87
CA GLU A 452 15.27 -2.32 -39.70
C GLU A 452 13.93 -3.06 -39.60
N GLU A 453 13.62 -3.93 -40.58
CA GLU A 453 12.43 -4.77 -40.55
C GLU A 453 12.46 -5.74 -39.34
N ARG A 454 13.64 -6.27 -38.99
CA ARG A 454 13.82 -7.09 -37.77
C ARG A 454 13.41 -6.31 -36.52
N THR A 455 13.88 -5.07 -36.39
CA THR A 455 13.54 -4.18 -35.27
C THR A 455 12.04 -3.90 -35.20
N LEU A 456 11.41 -3.54 -36.32
CA LEU A 456 9.97 -3.25 -36.39
C LEU A 456 9.12 -4.45 -35.95
N ARG A 457 9.49 -5.67 -36.36
CA ARG A 457 8.80 -6.90 -35.93
C ARG A 457 8.96 -7.16 -34.44
N ILE A 458 10.16 -6.96 -33.90
CA ILE A 458 10.39 -7.11 -32.45
C ILE A 458 9.56 -6.08 -31.67
N LEU A 459 9.56 -4.80 -32.06
CA LEU A 459 8.78 -3.75 -31.41
C LEU A 459 7.28 -4.05 -31.45
N LYS A 460 6.76 -4.51 -32.61
CA LYS A 460 5.37 -4.95 -32.75
C LYS A 460 5.03 -6.10 -31.79
N ARG A 461 5.95 -7.05 -31.60
CA ARG A 461 5.78 -8.16 -30.66
C ARG A 461 5.86 -7.69 -29.20
N LEU A 462 6.78 -6.78 -28.86
CA LEU A 462 6.90 -6.19 -27.52
C LEU A 462 5.63 -5.48 -27.04
N ARG A 463 4.87 -4.86 -27.95
CA ARG A 463 3.56 -4.25 -27.63
C ARG A 463 2.51 -5.25 -27.14
N GLN A 464 2.71 -6.55 -27.37
CA GLN A 464 1.76 -7.59 -26.96
C GLN A 464 1.99 -8.07 -25.52
N TYR A 465 3.11 -7.69 -24.90
CA TYR A 465 3.44 -8.07 -23.52
C TYR A 465 3.07 -6.95 -22.56
N ASP A 466 1.99 -7.15 -21.82
CA ASP A 466 1.53 -6.18 -20.85
C ASP A 466 2.19 -6.38 -19.49
N PHE A 467 2.54 -7.59 -19.06
CA PHE A 467 3.00 -7.85 -17.70
C PHE A 467 4.53 -7.80 -17.57
N LEU A 468 5.03 -7.33 -16.42
CA LEU A 468 6.47 -7.25 -16.18
C LEU A 468 7.07 -8.58 -15.73
N THR A 469 6.39 -9.29 -14.84
CA THR A 469 6.94 -10.48 -14.15
C THR A 469 6.67 -11.79 -14.88
N HIS A 470 5.42 -12.10 -15.22
CA HIS A 470 5.05 -13.40 -15.80
C HIS A 470 5.56 -13.60 -17.24
N GLU A 471 5.87 -12.51 -17.93
CA GLU A 471 6.32 -12.52 -19.33
C GLU A 471 7.81 -12.16 -19.43
N ALA A 472 8.54 -12.12 -18.30
CA ALA A 472 9.91 -11.62 -18.18
C ALA A 472 10.86 -12.25 -19.19
N ASP A 473 10.94 -13.57 -19.22
CA ASP A 473 11.80 -14.33 -20.15
C ASP A 473 11.52 -13.97 -21.62
N ALA A 474 10.26 -13.95 -22.01
CA ALA A 474 9.85 -13.68 -23.38
C ALA A 474 10.23 -12.26 -23.82
N TRP A 475 9.83 -11.22 -23.08
CA TRP A 475 10.19 -9.87 -23.50
C TRP A 475 11.68 -9.58 -23.31
N ALA A 476 12.36 -10.19 -22.32
CA ALA A 476 13.81 -10.05 -22.15
C ALA A 476 14.59 -10.63 -23.33
N ALA A 477 14.16 -11.78 -23.87
CA ALA A 477 14.75 -12.35 -25.09
C ALA A 477 14.64 -11.38 -26.27
N LEU A 478 13.49 -10.70 -26.42
CA LEU A 478 13.31 -9.67 -27.44
C LEU A 478 14.18 -8.43 -27.21
N LEU A 479 14.36 -7.99 -25.96
CA LEU A 479 15.28 -6.89 -25.66
C LEU A 479 16.74 -7.27 -25.97
N ARG A 480 17.15 -8.50 -25.64
CA ARG A 480 18.47 -9.02 -26.03
C ARG A 480 18.67 -8.92 -27.54
N GLU A 481 17.68 -9.33 -28.33
CA GLU A 481 17.76 -9.22 -29.79
C GLU A 481 17.87 -7.76 -30.26
N LEU A 482 17.10 -6.82 -29.71
CA LEU A 482 17.25 -5.39 -30.04
C LEU A 482 18.66 -4.87 -29.71
N ILE A 483 19.21 -5.27 -28.57
CA ILE A 483 20.56 -4.88 -28.14
C ILE A 483 21.62 -5.47 -29.07
N LEU A 484 21.45 -6.72 -29.51
CA LEU A 484 22.37 -7.39 -30.44
C LEU A 484 22.32 -6.79 -31.85
N ILE A 485 21.19 -6.23 -32.28
CA ILE A 485 21.12 -5.46 -33.54
C ILE A 485 21.99 -4.19 -33.43
N GLY A 486 22.02 -3.54 -32.26
CA GLY A 486 22.88 -2.39 -31.98
C GLY A 486 22.39 -1.08 -32.61
N THR A 487 23.32 -0.21 -33.01
CA THR A 487 23.05 1.11 -33.62
C THR A 487 21.95 1.12 -34.70
N PRO A 488 21.89 0.16 -35.66
CA PRO A 488 20.81 0.12 -36.65
C PRO A 488 19.37 0.06 -36.09
N ALA A 489 19.17 -0.42 -34.87
CA ALA A 489 17.84 -0.46 -34.25
C ALA A 489 17.41 0.89 -33.64
N VAL A 490 18.37 1.77 -33.33
CA VAL A 490 18.14 3.01 -32.56
C VAL A 490 17.07 3.92 -33.18
N PRO A 491 17.04 4.19 -34.50
CA PRO A 491 16.01 5.07 -35.07
C PRO A 491 14.58 4.58 -34.81
N ARG A 492 14.32 3.28 -34.98
CA ARG A 492 12.98 2.70 -34.78
C ARG A 492 12.60 2.59 -33.29
N ILE A 493 13.57 2.34 -32.41
CA ILE A 493 13.34 2.37 -30.95
C ILE A 493 12.99 3.79 -30.48
N CYS A 494 13.70 4.79 -31.01
CA CYS A 494 13.44 6.21 -30.77
C CYS A 494 12.02 6.61 -31.18
N GLU A 495 11.60 6.26 -32.41
CA GLU A 495 10.23 6.51 -32.89
C GLU A 495 9.17 5.87 -31.97
N GLU A 496 9.38 4.62 -31.55
CA GLU A 496 8.46 3.94 -30.63
C GLU A 496 8.40 4.61 -29.26
N LEU A 497 9.55 5.04 -28.73
CA LEU A 497 9.64 5.72 -27.44
C LEU A 497 8.92 7.08 -27.44
N GLU A 498 8.99 7.81 -28.56
CA GLU A 498 8.23 9.05 -28.75
C GLU A 498 6.72 8.79 -28.83
N ALA A 499 6.31 7.71 -29.51
CA ALA A 499 4.91 7.38 -29.72
C ALA A 499 4.20 6.79 -28.49
N THR A 500 4.93 6.12 -27.59
CA THR A 500 4.33 5.39 -26.47
C THR A 500 4.15 6.26 -25.22
N ASP A 501 2.97 6.20 -24.59
CA ASP A 501 2.74 6.72 -23.23
C ASP A 501 2.71 5.61 -22.17
N HIS A 502 2.94 4.36 -22.58
CA HIS A 502 2.87 3.20 -21.72
C HIS A 502 4.19 3.00 -20.94
N GLN A 503 4.14 3.13 -19.61
CA GLN A 503 5.33 3.09 -18.75
C GLN A 503 6.18 1.83 -18.93
N ARG A 504 5.54 0.66 -19.06
CA ARG A 504 6.25 -0.62 -19.18
C ARG A 504 7.03 -0.68 -20.49
N MET A 505 6.45 -0.14 -21.56
CA MET A 505 7.13 -0.02 -22.84
C MET A 505 8.29 0.98 -22.75
N MET A 506 8.06 2.17 -22.19
CA MET A 506 9.14 3.16 -21.99
C MET A 506 10.35 2.57 -21.25
N ARG A 507 10.13 1.86 -20.13
CA ARG A 507 11.23 1.24 -19.35
C ARG A 507 12.04 0.27 -20.21
N ARG A 508 11.37 -0.61 -20.95
CA ARG A 508 12.02 -1.61 -21.80
C ARG A 508 12.82 -0.96 -22.93
N LEU A 509 12.25 0.04 -23.61
CA LEU A 509 12.93 0.74 -24.70
C LEU A 509 14.13 1.55 -24.21
N VAL A 510 14.00 2.25 -23.09
CA VAL A 510 15.09 3.03 -22.50
C VAL A 510 16.21 2.13 -21.98
N PHE A 511 15.86 0.99 -21.37
CA PHE A 511 16.84 -0.05 -21.01
C PHE A 511 17.65 -0.50 -22.23
N VAL A 512 16.98 -0.78 -23.35
CA VAL A 512 17.65 -1.16 -24.61
C VAL A 512 18.55 -0.03 -25.13
N LEU A 513 18.06 1.22 -25.18
CA LEU A 513 18.85 2.37 -25.65
C LEU A 513 20.11 2.58 -24.80
N ARG A 514 19.99 2.46 -23.47
CA ARG A 514 21.12 2.53 -22.55
C ARG A 514 22.13 1.43 -22.81
N ALA A 515 21.66 0.19 -23.02
CA ALA A 515 22.50 -0.96 -23.28
C ALA A 515 23.22 -0.89 -24.64
N ILE A 516 22.58 -0.31 -25.67
CA ILE A 516 23.22 -0.04 -26.98
C ILE A 516 24.26 1.09 -26.86
N ASN A 517 24.01 2.07 -25.98
CA ASN A 517 24.91 3.18 -25.70
C ASN A 517 25.20 4.08 -26.92
N ASP A 518 24.19 4.34 -27.75
CA ASP A 518 24.31 5.18 -28.95
C ASP A 518 23.89 6.64 -28.67
N PRO A 519 24.76 7.63 -28.89
CA PRO A 519 24.45 9.03 -28.61
C PRO A 519 23.33 9.62 -29.48
N ASN A 520 22.94 8.97 -30.59
CA ASN A 520 21.82 9.44 -31.41
C ASN A 520 20.46 9.36 -30.71
N CYS A 521 20.32 8.58 -29.63
CA CYS A 521 19.05 8.52 -28.89
C CYS A 521 18.88 9.62 -27.83
N VAL A 522 19.94 10.38 -27.51
CA VAL A 522 19.90 11.40 -26.45
C VAL A 522 18.79 12.44 -26.64
N PRO A 523 18.55 13.01 -27.84
CA PRO A 523 17.44 13.95 -28.04
C PRO A 523 16.06 13.38 -27.67
N VAL A 524 15.81 12.10 -27.98
CA VAL A 524 14.55 11.43 -27.66
C VAL A 524 14.44 11.15 -26.16
N LEU A 525 15.52 10.70 -25.52
CA LEU A 525 15.56 10.50 -24.07
C LEU A 525 15.22 11.80 -23.32
N ILE A 526 15.78 12.93 -23.75
CA ILE A 526 15.49 14.26 -23.17
C ILE A 526 14.02 14.63 -23.35
N ARG A 527 13.46 14.44 -24.55
CA ARG A 527 12.02 14.67 -24.82
C ARG A 527 11.10 13.71 -24.05
N THR A 528 11.61 12.54 -23.69
CA THR A 528 10.87 11.51 -22.94
C THR A 528 10.78 11.85 -21.45
N LEU A 529 11.76 12.55 -20.87
CA LEU A 529 11.79 12.87 -19.43
C LEU A 529 10.43 13.37 -18.90
N PRO A 530 9.76 14.40 -19.47
CA PRO A 530 8.46 14.86 -18.98
C PRO A 530 7.34 13.80 -19.02
N LYS A 531 7.39 12.87 -19.99
CA LYS A 531 6.41 11.77 -20.13
C LYS A 531 6.54 10.72 -19.02
N THR A 532 7.68 10.69 -18.34
CA THR A 532 7.93 9.75 -17.24
C THR A 532 7.27 10.15 -15.93
N LEU A 533 6.79 11.40 -15.81
CA LEU A 533 6.02 11.85 -14.65
C LEU A 533 4.63 11.19 -14.65
N GLN A 534 4.50 10.12 -13.88
CA GLN A 534 3.27 9.36 -13.77
C GLN A 534 3.02 8.91 -12.31
N HIS A 535 1.95 8.14 -12.08
CA HIS A 535 1.74 7.52 -10.76
C HIS A 535 2.83 6.50 -10.45
N ARG A 536 3.17 6.37 -9.16
CA ARG A 536 4.32 5.61 -8.66
C ARG A 536 4.30 4.16 -9.17
N ILE A 537 5.36 3.79 -9.88
CA ILE A 537 5.75 2.39 -10.12
C ILE A 537 7.04 2.14 -9.36
N SER A 538 7.11 1.03 -8.63
CA SER A 538 8.34 0.63 -7.94
C SER A 538 9.33 0.01 -8.93
N THR A 539 10.62 0.08 -8.60
CA THR A 539 11.65 -0.78 -9.20
C THR A 539 11.14 -2.21 -9.20
N SER A 540 11.30 -2.89 -10.34
CA SER A 540 10.83 -4.26 -10.51
C SER A 540 12.06 -5.16 -10.48
N GLU A 541 12.12 -6.01 -9.46
CA GLU A 541 13.06 -7.12 -9.42
C GLU A 541 12.46 -8.28 -10.20
N LEU A 542 13.14 -8.70 -11.25
CA LEU A 542 12.62 -9.63 -12.25
C LEU A 542 13.42 -10.92 -12.22
N ILE A 543 12.70 -12.04 -12.22
CA ILE A 543 13.25 -13.39 -12.34
C ILE A 543 13.17 -13.78 -13.82
N VAL A 544 14.24 -14.33 -14.35
CA VAL A 544 14.34 -14.96 -15.67
C VAL A 544 14.87 -16.36 -15.41
N GLU A 545 14.15 -17.36 -15.88
CA GLU A 545 14.47 -18.78 -15.66
C GLU A 545 15.67 -19.19 -16.51
N ASP A 546 15.78 -18.68 -17.73
CA ASP A 546 16.95 -18.86 -18.59
C ASP A 546 18.17 -18.12 -17.99
N ARG A 547 19.17 -18.90 -17.54
CA ARG A 547 20.35 -18.38 -16.85
C ARG A 547 21.22 -17.48 -17.72
N ASP A 548 21.40 -17.83 -19.00
CA ASP A 548 22.24 -17.06 -19.91
C ASP A 548 21.58 -15.71 -20.26
N LEU A 549 20.26 -15.71 -20.41
CA LEU A 549 19.47 -14.50 -20.61
C LEU A 549 19.46 -13.65 -19.34
N LEU A 550 19.30 -14.24 -18.16
CA LEU A 550 19.39 -13.53 -16.89
C LEU A 550 20.74 -12.83 -16.75
N ASP A 551 21.84 -13.54 -16.97
CA ASP A 551 23.20 -12.99 -16.88
C ASP A 551 23.41 -11.87 -17.90
N PHE A 552 22.88 -12.03 -19.13
CA PHE A 552 22.89 -10.99 -20.16
C PHE A 552 22.15 -9.72 -19.74
N MET A 553 20.98 -9.86 -19.09
CA MET A 553 20.17 -8.73 -18.62
C MET A 553 20.77 -8.07 -17.38
N ALA A 554 21.20 -8.87 -16.41
CA ALA A 554 21.78 -8.40 -15.15
C ALA A 554 23.06 -7.61 -15.35
N CYS A 555 23.94 -8.02 -16.28
CA CYS A 555 25.15 -7.24 -16.58
C CYS A 555 24.88 -5.88 -17.26
N ARG A 556 23.62 -5.58 -17.61
CA ARG A 556 23.16 -4.33 -18.23
C ARG A 556 22.13 -3.59 -17.39
N ASP A 557 21.79 -4.05 -16.20
CA ASP A 557 20.88 -3.31 -15.34
C ASP A 557 21.54 -2.06 -14.74
N CYS A 558 20.75 -1.22 -14.05
CA CYS A 558 21.25 0.04 -13.49
C CYS A 558 21.98 -0.13 -12.14
N SER A 559 22.14 -1.36 -11.66
CA SER A 559 22.68 -1.66 -10.33
C SER A 559 24.08 -2.27 -10.41
N ASN A 560 24.98 -1.79 -9.55
CA ASN A 560 26.37 -2.26 -9.55
C ASN A 560 26.60 -3.56 -8.75
N GLU A 561 25.55 -4.35 -8.47
CA GLU A 561 25.65 -5.54 -7.62
C GLU A 561 25.78 -6.82 -8.45
N SER A 562 26.97 -7.42 -8.44
CA SER A 562 27.41 -8.44 -9.40
C SER A 562 26.95 -9.89 -9.15
N ILE A 563 26.08 -10.16 -8.16
CA ILE A 563 25.62 -11.52 -7.84
C ILE A 563 24.13 -11.50 -7.52
N ARG A 564 23.29 -11.70 -8.54
CA ARG A 564 21.85 -11.74 -8.35
C ARG A 564 21.21 -12.93 -9.04
N SER A 565 20.18 -13.47 -8.41
CA SER A 565 19.22 -14.42 -9.00
C SER A 565 18.12 -13.70 -9.80
N THR A 566 18.29 -12.40 -10.02
CA THR A 566 17.30 -11.46 -10.56
C THR A 566 18.02 -10.31 -11.29
N PHE A 567 17.33 -9.58 -12.14
CA PHE A 567 17.80 -8.29 -12.65
C PHE A 567 16.80 -7.19 -12.30
N GLN A 568 17.26 -5.94 -12.21
CA GLN A 568 16.41 -4.81 -11.90
C GLN A 568 16.02 -4.05 -13.17
N LEU A 569 14.73 -3.79 -13.34
CA LEU A 569 14.26 -2.76 -14.26
C LEU A 569 13.88 -1.55 -13.39
N ALA A 570 14.47 -0.38 -13.59
CA ALA A 570 14.14 0.82 -12.82
C ALA A 570 12.85 1.48 -13.34
N PRO A 571 12.17 2.35 -12.56
CA PRO A 571 11.05 3.15 -13.06
C PRO A 571 11.46 4.00 -14.29
N PRO A 572 10.50 4.42 -15.16
CA PRO A 572 10.85 5.08 -16.42
C PRO A 572 11.74 6.32 -16.24
N VAL A 573 11.46 7.15 -15.22
CA VAL A 573 12.25 8.35 -14.91
C VAL A 573 13.71 8.01 -14.62
N GLN A 574 13.94 7.00 -13.78
CA GLN A 574 15.28 6.56 -13.40
C GLN A 574 16.00 5.89 -14.57
N GLU A 575 15.34 5.04 -15.36
CA GLU A 575 15.97 4.47 -16.57
C GLU A 575 16.40 5.56 -17.55
N VAL A 576 15.57 6.60 -17.77
CA VAL A 576 15.92 7.70 -18.69
C VAL A 576 17.11 8.49 -18.18
N LEU A 577 17.13 8.83 -16.89
CA LEU A 577 18.23 9.57 -16.29
C LEU A 577 19.54 8.78 -16.33
N VAL A 578 19.50 7.49 -15.93
CA VAL A 578 20.69 6.63 -15.98
C VAL A 578 21.15 6.40 -17.42
N ALA A 579 20.23 6.32 -18.40
CA ALA A 579 20.58 6.24 -19.82
C ALA A 579 21.30 7.50 -20.30
N LEU A 580 20.75 8.68 -19.99
CA LEU A 580 21.38 9.96 -20.29
C LEU A 580 22.76 10.05 -19.65
N GLU A 581 22.89 9.70 -18.38
CA GLU A 581 24.15 9.70 -17.64
C GLU A 581 25.19 8.76 -18.25
N THR A 582 24.79 7.53 -18.57
CA THR A 582 25.67 6.51 -19.15
C THR A 582 26.19 6.93 -20.52
N ILE A 583 25.30 7.41 -21.40
CA ILE A 583 25.64 7.77 -22.79
C ILE A 583 26.46 9.06 -22.84
N THR A 584 26.09 10.03 -22.03
CA THR A 584 26.69 11.38 -22.11
C THR A 584 27.87 11.58 -21.18
N GLN A 585 28.03 10.74 -20.15
CA GLN A 585 28.97 10.93 -19.04
C GLN A 585 28.79 12.30 -18.35
N HIS A 586 27.53 12.77 -18.30
CA HIS A 586 27.09 13.98 -17.60
C HIS A 586 25.96 13.60 -16.65
N SER A 587 25.90 14.18 -15.45
CA SER A 587 24.82 13.89 -14.49
C SER A 587 24.04 15.14 -14.16
N GLU A 588 22.72 15.02 -14.22
CA GLU A 588 21.82 16.13 -13.98
C GLU A 588 20.40 15.67 -13.62
N GLY A 589 19.91 16.15 -12.48
CA GLY A 589 18.51 16.05 -12.07
C GLY A 589 18.03 14.69 -11.56
N SER A 590 18.90 13.67 -11.43
CA SER A 590 18.49 12.35 -10.95
C SER A 590 17.85 12.38 -9.57
N HIS A 591 18.49 13.09 -8.64
CA HIS A 591 18.01 13.26 -7.26
C HIS A 591 16.65 13.97 -7.16
N CYS A 592 16.33 14.91 -8.05
CA CYS A 592 15.14 15.75 -7.91
C CYS A 592 13.87 15.17 -8.52
N LEU A 593 13.99 14.27 -9.49
CA LEU A 593 12.83 13.69 -10.16
C LEU A 593 12.36 12.38 -9.49
N ASP A 594 13.26 11.63 -8.85
CA ASP A 594 12.94 10.32 -8.26
C ASP A 594 11.89 10.38 -7.13
N SER A 595 11.79 11.51 -6.42
CA SER A 595 10.81 11.70 -5.34
C SER A 595 9.45 12.21 -5.85
N LEU A 596 9.39 12.73 -7.07
CA LEU A 596 8.20 13.39 -7.63
C LEU A 596 7.26 12.41 -8.31
N ARG A 597 5.96 12.63 -8.14
CA ARG A 597 4.90 11.75 -8.66
C ARG A 597 3.61 12.50 -8.85
N LEU A 598 2.75 11.99 -9.74
CA LEU A 598 1.38 12.48 -9.84
C LEU A 598 0.58 12.06 -8.59
N THR A 599 -0.09 13.03 -7.98
CA THR A 599 -0.99 12.90 -6.83
C THR A 599 -2.41 13.31 -7.22
N SER A 600 -3.35 13.29 -6.27
CA SER A 600 -4.70 13.85 -6.48
C SER A 600 -4.74 15.38 -6.45
N ASP A 601 -3.68 16.04 -6.00
CA ASP A 601 -3.56 17.49 -5.89
C ASP A 601 -3.10 18.09 -7.22
N ALA A 602 -3.88 19.03 -7.76
CA ALA A 602 -3.63 19.67 -9.05
C ALA A 602 -2.40 20.59 -9.02
N ASP A 603 -2.14 21.29 -7.92
CA ASP A 603 -1.02 22.22 -7.78
C ASP A 603 0.29 21.44 -7.60
N ALA A 604 0.27 20.39 -6.77
CA ALA A 604 1.40 19.46 -6.66
C ALA A 604 1.75 18.83 -8.03
N ASN A 605 0.73 18.47 -8.82
CA ASN A 605 0.91 17.95 -10.17
C ASN A 605 1.47 19.00 -11.15
N ALA A 606 0.99 20.24 -11.09
CA ALA A 606 1.48 21.33 -11.93
C ALA A 606 2.96 21.63 -11.62
N PHE A 607 3.30 21.66 -10.34
CA PHE A 607 4.67 21.85 -9.87
C PHE A 607 5.60 20.71 -10.31
N ALA A 608 5.19 19.45 -10.13
CA ALA A 608 5.95 18.30 -10.59
C ALA A 608 6.19 18.37 -12.11
N LYS A 609 5.16 18.69 -12.90
CA LYS A 609 5.30 18.86 -14.37
C LYS A 609 6.31 19.94 -14.72
N ALA A 610 6.28 21.08 -14.02
CA ALA A 610 7.23 22.16 -14.23
C ALA A 610 8.66 21.72 -13.93
N ARG A 611 8.90 21.02 -12.81
CA ARG A 611 10.22 20.48 -12.45
C ARG A 611 10.77 19.52 -13.50
N PHE A 612 9.96 18.57 -13.97
CA PHE A 612 10.36 17.65 -15.05
C PHE A 612 10.73 18.41 -16.33
N ALA A 613 9.95 19.43 -16.71
CA ALA A 613 10.24 20.23 -17.89
C ALA A 613 11.50 21.09 -17.74
N THR A 614 11.77 21.64 -16.55
CA THR A 614 13.02 22.37 -16.24
C THR A 614 14.22 21.45 -16.39
N VAL A 615 14.19 20.25 -15.80
CA VAL A 615 15.29 19.27 -15.93
C VAL A 615 15.51 18.89 -17.39
N ALA A 616 14.45 18.60 -18.15
CA ALA A 616 14.54 18.31 -19.57
C ALA A 616 15.12 19.48 -20.39
N THR A 617 14.77 20.73 -20.05
CA THR A 617 15.29 21.94 -20.71
C THR A 617 16.79 22.11 -20.44
N ARG A 618 17.26 21.86 -19.20
CA ARG A 618 18.68 21.93 -18.89
C ARG A 618 19.48 20.86 -19.64
N TRP A 619 18.98 19.62 -19.67
CA TRP A 619 19.54 18.56 -20.50
C TRP A 619 19.59 18.93 -21.99
N ALA A 620 18.51 19.52 -22.52
CA ALA A 620 18.47 19.99 -23.91
C ALA A 620 19.52 21.07 -24.19
N ASN A 621 19.65 22.06 -23.31
CA ASN A 621 20.65 23.13 -23.44
C ASN A 621 22.08 22.58 -23.36
N TRP A 622 22.33 21.66 -22.43
CA TRP A 622 23.60 20.99 -22.29
C TRP A 622 23.93 20.19 -23.56
N TRP A 623 22.99 19.39 -24.08
CA TRP A 623 23.18 18.62 -25.29
C TRP A 623 23.46 19.52 -26.50
N ASN A 624 22.66 20.57 -26.69
CA ASN A 624 22.84 21.52 -27.80
C ASN A 624 24.22 22.20 -27.79
N THR A 625 24.86 22.30 -26.63
CA THR A 625 26.19 22.89 -26.45
C THR A 625 27.31 21.86 -26.64
N HIS A 626 27.08 20.60 -26.26
CA HIS A 626 28.13 19.59 -26.17
C HIS A 626 28.01 18.45 -27.20
N SER A 627 26.94 18.42 -28.01
CA SER A 627 26.66 17.31 -28.94
C SER A 627 27.77 17.08 -29.98
N ASP A 628 28.54 18.12 -30.33
CA ASP A 628 29.66 18.03 -31.27
C ASP A 628 30.81 17.12 -30.80
N ARG A 629 30.89 16.80 -29.49
CA ARG A 629 31.88 15.84 -28.96
C ARG A 629 31.48 14.38 -29.20
N PHE A 630 30.26 14.13 -29.65
CA PHE A 630 29.72 12.80 -29.92
C PHE A 630 29.60 12.57 -31.43
N SER A 631 29.78 11.33 -31.87
CA SER A 631 29.58 10.92 -33.27
C SER A 631 28.09 10.75 -33.57
N VAL A 632 27.36 11.87 -33.64
CA VAL A 632 25.90 11.91 -33.89
C VAL A 632 25.56 12.48 -35.26
N GLU A 633 24.43 12.01 -35.80
CA GLU A 633 23.86 12.55 -37.02
C GLU A 633 23.49 14.03 -36.86
N PRO A 634 23.64 14.87 -37.90
CA PRO A 634 23.36 16.30 -37.81
C PRO A 634 21.94 16.64 -37.33
N SER A 635 20.95 15.82 -37.67
CA SER A 635 19.55 15.94 -37.22
C SER A 635 19.41 15.79 -35.70
N ASN A 636 20.28 14.99 -35.06
CA ASN A 636 20.24 14.68 -33.64
C ASN A 636 21.12 15.60 -32.78
N ARG A 637 21.86 16.55 -33.37
CA ARG A 637 22.68 17.50 -32.62
C ARG A 637 21.89 18.55 -31.86
N LYS A 638 20.64 18.79 -32.27
CA LYS A 638 19.74 19.77 -31.64
C LYS A 638 18.52 19.10 -31.05
N VAL A 639 18.25 19.37 -29.78
CA VAL A 639 16.97 19.08 -29.14
C VAL A 639 16.08 20.32 -29.29
N LEU A 640 15.03 20.18 -30.10
CA LEU A 640 13.94 21.14 -30.13
C LEU A 640 12.92 20.72 -29.08
N MET A 641 12.97 21.39 -27.93
CA MET A 641 11.89 21.29 -26.94
C MET A 641 10.79 22.26 -27.38
N SER A 642 9.53 21.81 -27.37
CA SER A 642 8.42 22.77 -27.37
C SER A 642 8.67 23.74 -26.22
N PRO A 643 8.59 25.07 -26.44
CA PRO A 643 8.76 26.03 -25.36
C PRO A 643 7.76 25.64 -24.29
N THR A 644 8.28 25.06 -23.21
CA THR A 644 7.46 24.85 -22.04
C THR A 644 7.12 26.27 -21.64
N ARG A 645 5.83 26.59 -21.55
CA ARG A 645 5.42 27.85 -20.96
C ARG A 645 6.11 27.85 -19.61
N ALA A 646 7.18 28.64 -19.49
CA ALA A 646 7.81 28.86 -18.21
C ALA A 646 6.62 29.23 -17.35
N ILE A 647 6.40 28.46 -16.29
CA ILE A 647 5.55 29.02 -15.25
C ILE A 647 6.37 30.22 -14.85
N ASP A 648 5.97 31.39 -15.36
CA ASP A 648 6.43 32.67 -14.86
C ASP A 648 5.89 32.67 -13.43
N ILE A 649 6.62 31.98 -12.57
CA ILE A 649 6.61 32.21 -11.15
C ILE A 649 7.24 33.59 -11.10
N GLU A 650 6.42 34.62 -11.38
CA GLU A 650 6.78 35.99 -11.09
C GLU A 650 7.27 35.93 -9.65
N SER A 651 8.58 36.15 -9.48
CA SER A 651 9.19 36.21 -8.18
C SER A 651 8.44 37.32 -7.46
N VAL A 652 7.50 36.96 -6.61
CA VAL A 652 6.74 37.95 -5.86
C VAL A 652 7.78 38.61 -4.99
N ALA A 653 8.05 39.89 -5.25
CA ALA A 653 8.88 40.68 -4.36
C ALA A 653 8.12 40.78 -3.04
N VAL A 654 8.37 39.82 -2.16
CA VAL A 654 7.72 39.81 -0.85
C VAL A 654 8.33 40.98 -0.09
N ASP A 655 7.49 41.98 0.19
CA ASP A 655 7.76 43.26 0.86
C ASP A 655 8.29 43.12 2.31
N GLY A 656 8.67 41.91 2.71
CA GLY A 656 9.15 41.55 4.03
C GLY A 656 8.05 41.24 5.03
N ASN A 657 6.78 41.41 4.66
CA ASN A 657 5.66 40.97 5.48
C ASN A 657 5.28 39.53 5.13
N LEU A 658 4.71 38.84 6.12
CA LEU A 658 4.11 37.53 5.91
C LEU A 658 2.97 37.70 4.89
N PRO A 659 2.97 37.01 3.73
CA PRO A 659 1.96 37.29 2.72
C PRO A 659 0.62 36.69 3.16
N ARG A 660 -0.24 37.53 3.76
CA ARG A 660 -1.54 37.11 4.32
C ARG A 660 -2.50 36.59 3.27
N GLU A 661 -2.30 37.01 2.03
CA GLU A 661 -3.06 36.58 0.86
C GLU A 661 -2.79 35.11 0.48
N ILE A 662 -1.83 34.44 1.14
CA ILE A 662 -1.51 33.04 0.86
C ILE A 662 -2.58 32.08 1.39
N LEU A 663 -3.19 32.36 2.54
CA LEU A 663 -4.20 31.47 3.10
C LEU A 663 -5.51 31.59 2.31
N SER A 664 -5.80 30.60 1.47
CA SER A 664 -7.14 30.34 0.93
C SER A 664 -7.96 29.58 1.98
N PRO A 665 -9.31 29.64 1.92
CA PRO A 665 -10.15 28.72 2.70
C PRO A 665 -9.87 27.23 2.42
N ASP A 666 -9.22 26.94 1.30
CA ASP A 666 -8.88 25.58 0.85
C ASP A 666 -7.46 25.15 1.27
N THR A 667 -6.72 26.01 1.99
CA THR A 667 -5.37 25.68 2.48
C THR A 667 -5.45 24.58 3.54
N GLU A 668 -4.68 23.50 3.35
CA GLU A 668 -4.63 22.36 4.27
C GLU A 668 -3.19 22.07 4.75
N SER A 669 -3.06 21.62 6.00
CA SER A 669 -1.78 21.07 6.49
C SER A 669 -1.47 19.79 5.72
N GLY A 670 -0.29 19.74 5.11
CA GLY A 670 0.22 18.56 4.43
C GLY A 670 0.92 17.57 5.35
N ASP A 671 1.52 16.56 4.72
CA ASP A 671 2.27 15.50 5.42
C ASP A 671 3.44 16.08 6.24
N LEU A 672 3.54 15.67 7.51
CA LEU A 672 4.67 15.95 8.39
C LEU A 672 5.79 14.93 8.16
N TYR A 673 6.90 15.41 7.58
CA TYR A 673 8.14 14.65 7.41
C TYR A 673 9.00 14.76 8.64
N ARG A 674 9.25 13.62 9.29
CA ARG A 674 10.03 13.57 10.51
C ARG A 674 11.46 13.13 10.24
N SER A 675 12.40 13.74 10.97
CA SER A 675 13.80 13.32 11.00
C SER A 675 14.51 13.40 9.65
N LEU A 676 14.31 14.49 8.91
CA LEU A 676 15.17 14.85 7.79
C LEU A 676 16.54 15.27 8.31
N TRP A 677 17.59 14.91 7.58
CA TRP A 677 18.96 15.22 7.94
C TRP A 677 19.64 15.93 6.78
N LEU A 678 20.25 17.07 7.06
CA LEU A 678 21.22 17.68 6.15
C LEU A 678 22.60 17.65 6.78
N THR A 679 23.58 17.51 5.92
CA THR A 679 24.98 17.43 6.33
C THR A 679 25.70 18.70 5.92
N PRO A 680 26.53 19.30 6.78
CA PRO A 680 27.34 20.44 6.40
C PRO A 680 28.26 20.05 5.26
N LEU A 681 28.32 20.93 4.28
CA LEU A 681 29.12 20.79 3.08
C LEU A 681 30.54 20.26 3.31
N THR A 682 31.22 20.78 4.33
CA THR A 682 32.63 20.51 4.65
C THR A 682 32.89 19.15 5.31
N SER A 683 31.86 18.40 5.69
CA SER A 683 32.01 17.19 6.52
C SER A 683 31.85 15.85 5.80
N THR A 684 31.33 15.81 4.57
CA THR A 684 30.92 14.56 3.87
C THR A 684 31.11 14.52 2.37
N ASN A 685 32.07 15.27 1.82
CA ASN A 685 32.14 15.51 0.38
C ASN A 685 30.80 16.08 -0.13
N GLY A 686 30.19 17.00 0.64
CA GLY A 686 28.92 17.67 0.32
C GLY A 686 27.71 16.78 0.08
N LYS A 687 27.70 15.53 0.57
CA LYS A 687 26.53 14.65 0.40
C LYS A 687 25.32 15.14 1.21
N GLY A 688 24.20 15.37 0.52
CA GLY A 688 22.92 15.76 1.13
C GLY A 688 23.00 17.07 1.92
N CYS A 689 23.61 18.10 1.35
CA CYS A 689 23.75 19.41 1.98
C CYS A 689 22.68 20.42 1.54
N PHE A 690 21.95 20.18 0.45
CA PHE A 690 20.86 21.04 -0.02
C PHE A 690 19.51 20.35 0.16
N ILE A 691 18.47 21.16 0.33
CA ILE A 691 17.07 20.72 0.20
C ILE A 691 16.26 21.76 -0.57
N ASP A 692 15.42 21.25 -1.46
CA ASP A 692 14.27 21.94 -2.04
C ASP A 692 13.06 21.59 -1.16
N LEU A 693 12.46 22.57 -0.50
CA LEU A 693 11.39 22.40 0.47
C LEU A 693 10.05 22.06 -0.19
N ASP A 694 9.89 22.40 -1.46
CA ASP A 694 8.67 22.16 -2.22
C ASP A 694 8.62 20.71 -2.74
N THR A 695 9.73 20.22 -3.29
CA THR A 695 9.86 18.81 -3.73
C THR A 695 10.29 17.86 -2.62
N ARG A 696 10.85 18.41 -1.54
CA ARG A 696 11.53 17.67 -0.45
C ARG A 696 12.77 16.93 -0.94
N CYS A 697 13.29 17.29 -2.10
CA CYS A 697 14.48 16.69 -2.66
C CYS A 697 15.71 17.15 -1.88
N VAL A 698 16.47 16.20 -1.35
CA VAL A 698 17.78 16.43 -0.73
C VAL A 698 18.86 16.10 -1.75
N PHE A 699 19.83 16.99 -1.91
CA PHE A 699 20.88 16.82 -2.90
C PHE A 699 22.26 17.25 -2.43
N SER A 700 23.25 16.76 -3.17
CA SER A 700 24.67 16.91 -2.85
C SER A 700 25.28 18.00 -3.72
N ALA A 701 26.20 18.78 -3.15
CA ALA A 701 27.03 19.67 -3.96
C ALA A 701 27.94 18.83 -4.88
N PRO A 702 28.30 19.33 -6.07
CA PRO A 702 29.27 18.67 -6.92
C PRO A 702 30.68 18.78 -6.30
N GLU A 703 31.50 17.75 -6.50
CA GLU A 703 32.82 17.58 -5.84
C GLU A 703 33.77 18.75 -6.11
N ASP A 704 33.72 19.32 -7.31
CA ASP A 704 34.53 20.47 -7.71
C ASP A 704 34.20 21.75 -6.93
N LEU A 705 32.93 21.96 -6.56
CA LEU A 705 32.52 23.12 -5.75
C LEU A 705 32.80 22.96 -4.26
N ILE A 706 33.00 21.73 -3.76
CA ILE A 706 33.24 21.47 -2.33
C ILE A 706 34.68 21.83 -1.92
N HIS A 707 35.66 21.66 -2.81
CA HIS A 707 37.09 21.78 -2.47
C HIS A 707 37.70 23.18 -2.64
N ASN A 708 36.98 24.11 -3.23
CA ASN A 708 37.48 25.46 -3.45
C ASN A 708 36.94 26.38 -2.35
N GLU A 709 37.80 27.08 -1.58
CA GLU A 709 37.37 27.94 -0.46
C GLU A 709 36.72 29.27 -0.91
N SER A 710 36.85 29.65 -2.19
CA SER A 710 36.29 30.91 -2.73
C SER A 710 34.81 30.81 -3.17
N THR A 711 34.03 29.87 -2.60
CA THR A 711 32.86 29.25 -3.27
C THR A 711 31.51 29.43 -2.63
N GLN A 712 31.37 30.09 -1.48
CA GLN A 712 30.06 30.11 -0.81
C GLN A 712 28.96 30.71 -1.70
N ASP A 713 29.25 31.78 -2.43
CA ASP A 713 28.29 32.38 -3.36
C ASP A 713 28.11 31.54 -4.62
N ALA A 714 29.14 30.86 -5.12
CA ALA A 714 29.05 29.93 -6.25
C ALA A 714 28.19 28.70 -5.91
N LEU A 715 28.31 28.17 -4.69
CA LEU A 715 27.50 27.07 -4.17
C LEU A 715 26.04 27.46 -3.98
N ILE A 716 25.79 28.68 -3.52
CA ILE A 716 24.44 29.20 -3.37
C ILE A 716 23.82 29.47 -4.73
N GLN A 717 24.60 30.02 -5.66
CA GLN A 717 24.17 30.17 -7.04
C GLN A 717 23.86 28.80 -7.66
N TRP A 718 24.72 27.81 -7.45
CA TRP A 718 24.47 26.44 -7.89
C TRP A 718 23.18 25.88 -7.29
N GLY A 719 23.00 26.00 -5.97
CA GLY A 719 21.78 25.58 -5.28
C GLY A 719 20.55 26.28 -5.86
N ARG A 720 20.62 27.60 -6.06
CA ARG A 720 19.57 28.41 -6.68
C ARG A 720 19.20 27.88 -8.07
N ASP A 721 20.20 27.62 -8.91
CA ASP A 721 20.04 27.10 -10.27
C ASP A 721 19.46 25.67 -10.29
N HIS A 722 19.55 24.95 -9.17
CA HIS A 722 19.08 23.57 -9.00
C HIS A 722 17.77 23.44 -8.23
N GLY A 723 17.15 24.55 -7.82
CA GLY A 723 15.88 24.47 -7.08
C GLY A 723 16.01 24.48 -5.56
N ALA A 724 17.21 24.64 -5.00
CA ALA A 724 17.42 24.59 -3.55
C ALA A 724 16.81 25.79 -2.85
N ASP A 725 16.16 25.54 -1.73
CA ASP A 725 15.67 26.56 -0.80
C ASP A 725 16.56 26.69 0.43
N ILE A 726 17.25 25.62 0.79
CA ILE A 726 18.14 25.57 1.95
C ILE A 726 19.45 24.86 1.61
N VAL A 727 20.53 25.37 2.19
CA VAL A 727 21.83 24.68 2.26
C VAL A 727 22.31 24.57 3.71
N CYS A 728 22.83 23.40 4.08
CA CYS A 728 23.49 23.16 5.36
C CYS A 728 24.99 23.46 5.25
N MET A 729 25.46 24.37 6.09
CA MET A 729 26.85 24.83 6.12
C MET A 729 27.34 24.95 7.56
N LEU A 730 28.66 25.04 7.76
CA LEU A 730 29.20 25.43 9.06
C LEU A 730 29.13 26.95 9.23
N THR A 731 28.72 27.40 10.41
CA THR A 731 28.80 28.79 10.83
C THR A 731 29.62 28.86 12.11
N THR A 732 30.52 29.83 12.20
CA THR A 732 31.29 30.10 13.42
C THR A 732 30.43 30.90 14.40
N THR A 733 30.19 30.36 15.59
CA THR A 733 29.51 31.05 16.69
C THR A 733 30.42 32.12 17.29
N ALA A 734 29.86 33.03 18.11
CA ALA A 734 30.60 34.15 18.70
C ALA A 734 31.79 33.73 19.57
N ASP A 735 31.80 32.49 20.07
CA ASP A 735 32.87 31.88 20.85
C ASP A 735 33.86 31.06 20.00
N GLY A 736 33.79 31.16 18.67
CA GLY A 736 34.71 30.50 17.75
C GLY A 736 34.40 29.04 17.43
N ARG A 737 33.31 28.46 17.95
CA ARG A 737 32.91 27.09 17.63
C ARG A 737 32.22 27.02 16.26
N GLU A 738 32.49 25.98 15.49
CA GLU A 738 31.75 25.72 14.26
C GLU A 738 30.51 24.89 14.57
N VAL A 739 29.34 25.39 14.16
CA VAL A 739 28.07 24.68 14.29
C VAL A 739 27.41 24.53 12.93
N PRO A 740 26.81 23.37 12.65
CA PRO A 740 26.07 23.21 11.42
C PRO A 740 24.83 24.12 11.46
N SER A 741 24.54 24.78 10.34
CA SER A 741 23.52 25.82 10.20
C SER A 741 22.78 25.69 8.88
N LEU A 742 21.46 25.92 8.87
CA LEU A 742 20.66 25.95 7.65
C LEU A 742 20.57 27.38 7.12
N ARG A 743 21.10 27.64 5.92
CA ARG A 743 21.02 28.92 5.22
C ARG A 743 19.93 28.87 4.16
N LEU A 744 19.07 29.88 4.13
CA LEU A 744 18.04 30.08 3.12
C LEU A 744 18.66 30.52 1.79
N ILE A 745 18.08 30.06 0.69
CA ILE A 745 18.40 30.42 -0.70
C ILE A 745 17.12 30.97 -1.32
N ASP A 746 17.07 32.29 -1.50
CA ASP A 746 15.91 33.04 -2.02
C ASP A 746 14.56 32.76 -1.34
N SER A 747 14.61 32.14 -0.17
CA SER A 747 13.48 31.80 0.68
C SER A 747 13.39 32.77 1.85
N GLN A 748 12.18 32.91 2.38
CA GLN A 748 11.92 33.69 3.59
C GLN A 748 11.52 32.77 4.73
N ALA A 749 11.88 33.12 5.96
CA ALA A 749 11.40 32.40 7.12
C ALA A 749 11.12 33.33 8.30
N TRP A 750 10.25 32.87 9.20
CA TRP A 750 9.90 33.53 10.44
C TRP A 750 10.00 32.53 11.59
N GLU A 751 10.79 32.83 12.61
CA GLU A 751 10.82 32.06 13.85
C GLU A 751 9.50 32.27 14.60
N ILE A 752 8.76 31.19 14.83
CA ILE A 752 7.44 31.18 15.45
C ILE A 752 7.48 30.43 16.77
N ALA A 753 6.71 30.88 17.76
CA ALA A 753 6.57 30.19 19.04
C ALA A 753 5.67 28.94 18.93
N THR A 754 4.79 28.92 17.92
CA THR A 754 3.83 27.86 17.67
C THR A 754 4.54 26.57 17.25
N PRO A 755 4.29 25.44 17.94
CA PRO A 755 4.74 24.12 17.50
C PRO A 755 4.13 23.72 16.15
N ALA A 756 4.87 22.97 15.32
CA ALA A 756 4.39 22.50 14.01
C ALA A 756 3.07 21.71 14.11
N ASP A 757 2.92 20.85 15.13
CA ASP A 757 1.69 20.06 15.35
C ASP A 757 0.44 20.89 15.68
N GLN A 758 0.56 22.20 15.87
CA GLN A 758 -0.55 23.13 16.03
C GLN A 758 -0.85 23.93 14.77
N MET A 759 -0.07 23.79 13.69
CA MET A 759 -0.20 24.62 12.49
C MET A 759 -1.56 24.49 11.81
N ALA A 760 -2.09 23.27 11.73
CA ALA A 760 -3.42 23.00 11.22
C ALA A 760 -4.52 23.85 11.90
N ARG A 761 -4.39 24.12 13.22
CA ARG A 761 -5.36 24.98 13.93
C ARG A 761 -5.32 26.43 13.44
N TRP A 762 -4.13 26.94 13.14
CA TRP A 762 -3.94 28.30 12.66
C TRP A 762 -4.43 28.46 11.21
N ILE A 763 -4.10 27.50 10.35
CA ILE A 763 -4.59 27.44 8.96
C ILE A 763 -6.13 27.43 8.94
N ASN A 764 -6.76 26.57 9.75
CA ASN A 764 -8.22 26.44 9.81
C ASN A 764 -8.95 27.73 10.22
N VAL A 765 -8.30 28.63 10.97
CA VAL A 765 -8.88 29.93 11.34
C VAL A 765 -8.47 31.05 10.39
N GLY A 766 -7.79 30.73 9.28
CA GLY A 766 -7.32 31.70 8.29
C GLY A 766 -6.25 32.65 8.83
N GLN A 767 -5.46 32.20 9.82
CA GLN A 767 -4.39 33.02 10.42
C GLN A 767 -3.06 32.29 10.36
N LEU A 768 -1.96 33.03 10.10
CA LEU A 768 -0.61 32.51 10.30
C LEU A 768 -0.05 33.04 11.62
N PRO A 769 0.71 32.22 12.37
CA PRO A 769 1.34 32.68 13.59
C PRO A 769 2.28 33.84 13.30
N THR A 770 2.29 34.83 14.20
CA THR A 770 3.28 35.89 14.13
C THR A 770 4.64 35.36 14.55
N GLY A 771 5.68 35.80 13.83
CA GLY A 771 7.04 35.35 14.08
C GLY A 771 8.06 36.44 13.77
N ARG A 772 9.27 36.27 14.28
CA ARG A 772 10.39 37.15 13.95
C ARG A 772 10.97 36.72 12.61
N ARG A 773 11.06 37.64 11.66
CA ARG A 773 11.72 37.38 10.37
C ARG A 773 13.17 36.93 10.58
N ILE A 774 13.58 35.95 9.77
CA ILE A 774 14.92 35.40 9.70
C ILE A 774 15.50 35.72 8.32
N ASP A 775 16.63 36.41 8.31
CA ASP A 775 17.18 36.96 7.07
C ASP A 775 17.98 35.94 6.25
N LYS A 776 18.71 35.05 6.93
CA LYS A 776 19.74 34.22 6.26
C LYS A 776 19.84 32.81 6.80
N PHE A 777 19.94 32.66 8.12
CA PHE A 777 20.16 31.36 8.75
C PHE A 777 19.08 31.03 9.75
N LEU A 778 18.57 29.79 9.72
CA LEU A 778 17.57 29.29 10.64
C LEU A 778 18.18 29.04 12.03
N HIS A 779 18.31 30.12 12.80
CA HIS A 779 18.78 30.12 14.18
C HIS A 779 17.78 30.77 15.11
N SER A 780 17.61 30.18 16.29
CA SER A 780 16.97 30.86 17.39
C SER A 780 17.93 31.91 17.95
N ARG A 781 17.44 33.13 18.22
CA ARG A 781 18.17 34.06 19.09
C ARG A 781 17.58 34.00 20.48
N GLY A 782 18.46 33.89 21.47
CA GLY A 782 18.07 34.13 22.87
C GLY A 782 17.57 35.57 23.05
N SER A 783 16.74 35.78 24.08
CA SER A 783 16.12 37.08 24.37
C SER A 783 17.10 38.20 24.73
N GLU A 784 18.35 37.89 25.07
CA GLU A 784 19.28 38.87 25.65
C GLU A 784 20.68 38.94 25.00
N SER A 785 20.95 38.21 23.91
CA SER A 785 22.29 38.22 23.32
C SER A 785 22.27 37.97 21.81
N SER A 786 23.10 38.71 21.07
CA SER A 786 23.46 38.48 19.68
C SER A 786 24.20 37.15 19.45
N SER A 787 24.50 36.40 20.51
CA SER A 787 25.06 35.04 20.42
C SER A 787 24.08 34.08 19.76
N LEU A 788 24.54 33.42 18.70
CA LEU A 788 23.89 32.27 18.07
C LEU A 788 23.61 31.19 19.13
N ALA A 789 22.35 31.06 19.54
CA ALA A 789 21.90 30.01 20.44
C ALA A 789 21.05 29.03 19.64
N THR A 790 21.64 27.94 19.17
CA THR A 790 20.90 26.83 18.55
C THR A 790 20.12 26.09 19.64
N LYS A 791 18.96 26.64 20.03
CA LYS A 791 18.00 25.93 20.87
C LYS A 791 17.41 24.78 20.04
N ALA A 792 17.45 23.58 20.58
CA ALA A 792 16.67 22.48 20.05
C ALA A 792 15.17 22.82 20.14
N ASN A 793 14.40 22.41 19.13
CA ASN A 793 12.95 22.57 18.97
C ASN A 793 12.44 23.97 18.59
N SER A 794 13.25 24.77 17.88
CA SER A 794 12.75 26.01 17.25
C SER A 794 11.94 25.71 15.99
N ASN A 795 10.84 26.45 15.81
CA ASN A 795 9.93 26.32 14.68
C ASN A 795 10.06 27.54 13.76
N PHE A 796 10.10 27.30 12.45
CA PHE A 796 10.23 28.33 11.44
C PHE A 796 9.13 28.16 10.40
N LEU A 797 8.25 29.15 10.25
CA LEU A 797 7.39 29.23 9.08
C LEU A 797 8.25 29.68 7.89
N TYR A 798 8.28 28.93 6.80
CA TYR A 798 9.05 29.30 5.60
C TYR A 798 8.12 29.60 4.43
N PHE A 799 8.62 30.41 3.49
CA PHE A 799 7.99 30.71 2.22
C PHE A 799 9.05 30.66 1.11
N THR A 800 8.90 29.75 0.16
CA THR A 800 9.85 29.56 -0.96
C THR A 800 9.57 30.55 -2.09
N ARG A 801 10.53 30.69 -3.00
CA ARG A 801 10.35 31.53 -4.21
C ARG A 801 9.30 30.96 -5.17
N GLU A 802 9.09 29.64 -5.14
CA GLU A 802 8.02 28.93 -5.87
C GLU A 802 6.65 29.02 -5.16
N LYS A 803 6.56 29.82 -4.09
CA LYS A 803 5.36 30.09 -3.28
C LYS A 803 4.90 28.92 -2.41
N GLY A 804 5.76 27.94 -2.16
CA GLY A 804 5.49 26.94 -1.15
C GLY A 804 5.55 27.54 0.24
N LEU A 805 4.64 27.10 1.10
CA LEU A 805 4.53 27.51 2.49
C LEU A 805 4.68 26.26 3.37
N GLY A 806 5.33 26.39 4.52
CA GLY A 806 5.41 25.28 5.47
C GLY A 806 6.10 25.64 6.76
N VAL A 807 6.33 24.64 7.60
CA VAL A 807 6.98 24.76 8.90
C VAL A 807 8.18 23.83 8.97
N ILE A 808 9.32 24.36 9.41
CA ILE A 808 10.51 23.59 9.75
C ILE A 808 10.67 23.59 11.27
N THR A 809 10.77 22.40 11.88
CA THR A 809 11.11 22.25 13.30
C THR A 809 12.50 21.67 13.46
N LEU A 810 13.44 22.45 13.98
CA LEU A 810 14.80 21.98 14.24
C LEU A 810 14.82 21.08 15.47
N LYS A 811 15.17 19.79 15.35
CA LYS A 811 15.10 18.83 16.46
C LYS A 811 16.41 18.63 17.22
N HIS A 812 17.54 18.73 16.53
CA HIS A 812 18.84 18.47 17.15
C HIS A 812 19.95 19.17 16.38
N VAL A 813 20.81 19.90 17.11
CA VAL A 813 22.05 20.46 16.58
C VAL A 813 23.19 19.82 17.39
N PRO A 814 23.85 18.78 16.85
CA PRO A 814 25.05 18.24 17.49
C PRO A 814 26.10 19.34 17.55
N THR A 815 26.66 19.59 18.73
CA THR A 815 27.93 20.32 18.86
C THR A 815 29.08 19.35 18.62
N ARG A 816 30.21 19.85 18.13
CA ARG A 816 31.42 19.07 17.82
C ARG A 816 31.91 18.18 18.98
N ASP A 817 31.57 18.54 20.22
CA ASP A 817 31.98 17.82 21.44
C ASP A 817 31.02 16.68 21.84
N ALA A 818 29.82 16.61 21.23
CA ALA A 818 28.92 15.49 21.43
C ALA A 818 29.29 14.38 20.43
N GLN A 819 30.26 13.54 20.80
CA GLN A 819 30.49 12.27 20.12
C GLN A 819 29.20 11.44 20.18
N ILE A 820 28.45 11.44 19.09
CA ILE A 820 27.41 10.44 18.85
C ILE A 820 28.16 9.18 18.41
N ASP A 821 28.00 8.09 19.17
CA ASP A 821 28.72 6.80 19.10
C ASP A 821 28.73 6.08 17.73
N ASP A 822 28.06 6.63 16.71
CA ASP A 822 27.77 5.95 15.44
C ASP A 822 28.79 6.25 14.32
N GLY A 823 29.86 7.00 14.61
CA GLY A 823 30.89 7.34 13.60
C GLY A 823 30.38 8.18 12.43
N HIS A 824 29.19 8.77 12.54
CA HIS A 824 28.61 9.61 11.52
C HIS A 824 29.08 11.08 11.64
N PRO A 825 29.31 11.75 10.49
CA PRO A 825 29.70 13.16 10.42
C PRO A 825 28.63 14.09 11.03
N MET A 826 29.00 15.32 11.40
CA MET A 826 28.07 16.33 11.94
C MET A 826 26.83 16.46 11.03
N ARG A 827 25.61 16.38 11.57
CA ARG A 827 24.35 16.52 10.80
C ARG A 827 23.34 17.38 11.56
N ILE A 828 22.48 18.10 10.86
CA ILE A 828 21.32 18.77 11.48
C ILE A 828 20.08 17.96 11.19
N GLY A 829 19.36 17.58 12.25
CA GLY A 829 18.05 16.93 12.16
C GLY A 829 16.92 17.93 12.27
N PHE A 830 15.95 17.88 11.36
CA PHE A 830 14.73 18.68 11.41
C PHE A 830 13.50 17.89 10.96
N ASP A 831 12.33 18.34 11.41
CA ASP A 831 11.06 17.95 10.82
C ASP A 831 10.61 19.04 9.84
N LEU A 832 9.87 18.64 8.81
CA LEU A 832 9.32 19.50 7.77
C LEU A 832 7.83 19.20 7.61
N GLU A 833 6.99 20.19 7.78
CA GLU A 833 5.56 20.15 7.45
C GLU A 833 5.32 21.10 6.29
N VAL A 834 4.76 20.60 5.18
CA VAL A 834 4.41 21.44 4.02
C VAL A 834 2.94 21.81 4.13
N ILE A 835 2.59 23.05 3.84
CA ILE A 835 1.21 23.54 3.81
C ILE A 835 0.79 23.65 2.35
N TYR A 836 -0.26 22.92 1.99
CA TYR A 836 -0.83 22.90 0.64
C TYR A 836 -1.98 23.89 0.54
N ARG A 837 -2.30 24.32 -0.67
CA ARG A 837 -3.19 25.44 -0.93
C ARG A 837 -4.52 25.02 -1.55
#